data_AF-A0A7V4J4K4-F1
#
_entry.id   AF-A0A7V4J4K4-F1
#
_cell.length_a   1.000
_cell.length_b   1.000
_cell.length_c   1.000
_cell.angle_alpha   90.00
_cell.angle_beta   90.00
_cell.angle_gamma   90.00
#
_symmetry.space_group_name_H-M   'P 1'
#
loop_
_entity.id
_entity.type
_entity.pdbx_description
1 polymer ?
#
loop_
_entity_poly.entity_id
_entity_poly.type
_entity_poly.pdbx_seq_one_letter_code
_entity_poly.pdbx_strand_id
1 'polypeptide(L)'
;VTLTAVAPARARGEEAGPVVVTSDADGLTLTWQTPAVHLTRVTVDGVTYSRPDIAGLGRGGTPGAPDLPIYSGLVGLPPTGAATLHILDVETERVTLPHPPLPVARLRPPLRGVSESAGLAARLTEHAPDADIYATDAFYPAALATLGEPAWARDRRVAGLTIHPVRVNPVTRDLEVVRRLRLEIRFTAPGRSSDLGGQAIGDAYGQALSGSLLNPAAAGWTAAALRHDLAASEAMAAATAGQIKVVVGPPGLYAVSFSALQAAGVPVSSINPATYVLRHGYPRQEVAIRVESDRILFYAMPGFSRYSDQDAYFLSWGGPPGQRMATRSGDPTGLPEGIARRTATAEVNRYYDSLFPGRDGEHWFWDRLQRPDRTSGRYTIPLVSPRTDTAATLTVWLQGYTDPPRHPNHRVRFSLNQTALGELDWSGQEVVTATFSVPGSLLRAGDNSVGLALPGISGLEVEGMWLDAVSLVYATRQITGHVVFDGEAGRKRYSLLLDGSHRVYLPLISRGGVGASPASPAVRIGAEPALAVYDITQPQRPQWVTGYQVTSTTLTIGDADANPARYLVVSAGQTRTPRAIVPAQPVANPPGGADYIIITHPDFSSAIARLASYRAGQGLRVVTVDVEAIYDTFGEGRPDPQAIRTFLAHAYANWKPPAPTYVLLVGDGSYDPKDYTGFHAPNFMPPYLADVDPGFRETASDNQLVTLVGADNVPDMLIGRLSVTSAAETATVIDKIIAYETQGIPPWFRRQMIVADNPDAAGNFHAEGDEAYHAASTAFWPGRYYLSRGQAPQPYMYTDPGVLKNVLVSRMDDGAGMVTYFGHSSWLQWAVEDIFNMEDIARLDNRDRLPVVVQMTCFTGFFHHPQYPTFDESLVRRAGGGAVAAWGSSGLGSFQGHTRLYNGFYTSLRAGHGGVALGAGALGGKLAVWASGWHLDLLDTFTLFGDPALRVRFNDVPDLRHIYLPVTHRQ
;
A
#
# COMPACT_ATOMS: atom_id res chain seq x y z
N VAL A 1 6.69 -32.55 30.18
CA VAL A 1 7.85 -32.94 31.03
C VAL A 1 8.71 -31.70 31.20
N THR A 2 8.98 -31.27 32.43
CA THR A 2 9.88 -30.14 32.68
C THR A 2 11.30 -30.67 32.76
N LEU A 3 12.16 -30.26 31.84
CA LEU A 3 13.59 -30.57 31.92
C LEU A 3 14.24 -29.51 32.80
N THR A 4 14.36 -29.80 34.10
CA THR A 4 14.99 -28.89 35.06
C THR A 4 16.48 -28.73 34.75
N ALA A 5 16.88 -27.53 34.33
CA ALA A 5 18.28 -27.10 34.39
C ALA A 5 18.65 -26.81 35.85
N VAL A 6 19.75 -27.37 36.35
CA VAL A 6 20.29 -27.04 37.67
C VAL A 6 21.22 -25.83 37.52
N ALA A 7 20.72 -24.62 37.76
CA ALA A 7 21.50 -23.38 37.91
C ALA A 7 20.63 -22.30 38.61
N PRO A 8 21.23 -21.32 39.34
CA PRO A 8 20.48 -20.44 40.23
C PRO A 8 19.47 -19.61 39.45
N ALA A 9 18.30 -19.41 40.05
CA ALA A 9 17.23 -18.62 39.47
C ALA A 9 17.75 -17.21 39.13
N ARG A 10 17.73 -16.84 37.84
CA ARG A 10 17.59 -15.42 37.48
C ARG A 10 16.35 -14.89 38.20
N ALA A 11 16.42 -13.66 38.71
CA ALA A 11 15.29 -13.06 39.40
C ALA A 11 14.06 -13.07 38.47
N ARG A 12 12.87 -13.31 39.03
CA ARG A 12 11.61 -13.18 38.25
C ARG A 12 11.57 -11.78 37.62
N GLY A 13 11.65 -11.71 36.29
CA GLY A 13 11.57 -10.46 35.53
C GLY A 13 12.76 -10.13 34.62
N GLU A 14 13.85 -10.92 34.61
CA GLU A 14 14.91 -10.76 33.60
C GLU A 14 14.49 -11.42 32.26
N GLU A 15 14.49 -10.64 31.18
CA GLU A 15 14.24 -11.14 29.82
C GLU A 15 15.27 -12.19 29.40
N ALA A 16 14.83 -13.17 28.61
CA ALA A 16 15.68 -14.21 28.04
C ALA A 16 16.55 -13.62 26.91
N GLY A 17 17.69 -13.04 27.25
CA GLY A 17 18.65 -12.46 26.30
C GLY A 17 20.11 -12.86 26.54
N PRO A 18 20.97 -12.79 25.51
CA PRO A 18 22.41 -12.97 25.65
C PRO A 18 23.02 -11.81 26.45
N VAL A 19 24.04 -12.12 27.24
CA VAL A 19 24.84 -11.13 27.96
C VAL A 19 26.00 -10.69 27.07
N VAL A 20 26.08 -9.40 26.79
CA VAL A 20 27.22 -8.78 26.11
C VAL A 20 28.41 -8.78 27.07
N VAL A 21 29.47 -9.50 26.71
CA VAL A 21 30.71 -9.61 27.51
C VAL A 21 31.66 -8.46 27.15
N THR A 22 31.85 -8.23 25.85
CA THR A 22 32.62 -7.12 25.31
C THR A 22 31.92 -6.56 24.07
N SER A 23 32.04 -5.25 23.85
CA SER A 23 31.61 -4.59 22.63
C SER A 23 32.47 -3.35 22.40
N ASP A 24 33.09 -3.27 21.23
CA ASP A 24 33.95 -2.17 20.82
C ASP A 24 33.81 -1.91 19.31
N ALA A 25 34.75 -1.16 18.72
CA ALA A 25 34.75 -0.84 17.30
C ALA A 25 35.05 -2.05 16.40
N ASP A 26 35.70 -3.09 16.91
CA ASP A 26 36.18 -4.23 16.12
C ASP A 26 35.26 -5.45 16.24
N GLY A 27 34.39 -5.50 17.26
CA GLY A 27 33.40 -6.56 17.38
C GLY A 27 32.62 -6.57 18.69
N LEU A 28 31.93 -7.69 18.91
CA LEU A 28 31.25 -7.98 20.18
C LEU A 28 31.35 -9.47 20.53
N THR A 29 31.52 -9.77 21.82
CA THR A 29 31.43 -11.13 22.37
C THR A 29 30.19 -11.25 23.23
N LEU A 30 29.41 -12.31 23.01
CA LEU A 30 28.13 -12.57 23.67
C LEU A 30 28.16 -13.93 24.36
N THR A 31 27.48 -14.04 25.50
CA THR A 31 27.22 -15.33 26.17
C THR A 31 25.72 -15.55 26.30
N TRP A 32 25.23 -16.67 25.81
CA TRP A 32 23.86 -17.14 25.91
C TRP A 32 23.77 -18.30 26.91
N GLN A 33 22.70 -18.28 27.72
CA GLN A 33 22.33 -19.37 28.61
C GLN A 33 20.85 -19.68 28.38
N THR A 34 20.55 -20.93 28.04
CA THR A 34 19.17 -21.32 27.71
C THR A 34 18.35 -21.44 28.98
N PRO A 35 17.21 -20.72 29.08
CA PRO A 35 16.25 -20.92 30.17
C PRO A 35 15.66 -22.34 30.18
N ALA A 36 14.79 -22.63 31.15
CA ALA A 36 14.13 -23.93 31.22
C ALA A 36 13.34 -24.24 29.93
N VAL A 37 13.55 -25.45 29.41
CA VAL A 37 12.82 -25.96 28.23
C VAL A 37 11.63 -26.80 28.72
N HIS A 38 10.45 -26.43 28.26
CA HIS A 38 9.20 -27.14 28.52
C HIS A 38 8.77 -27.89 27.27
N LEU A 39 8.51 -29.19 27.38
CA LEU A 39 7.96 -29.98 26.27
C LEU A 39 6.45 -30.04 26.37
N THR A 40 5.77 -29.39 25.42
CA THR A 40 4.33 -29.37 25.27
C THR A 40 3.90 -30.44 24.27
N ARG A 41 2.81 -31.15 24.58
CA ARG A 41 2.17 -32.10 23.68
C ARG A 41 1.11 -31.36 22.88
N VAL A 42 1.17 -31.43 21.56
CA VAL A 42 0.22 -30.77 20.66
C VAL A 42 -0.39 -31.80 19.72
N THR A 43 -1.71 -31.79 19.55
CA THR A 43 -2.39 -32.68 18.60
C THR A 43 -3.09 -31.83 17.54
N VAL A 44 -2.69 -31.98 16.28
CA VAL A 44 -3.27 -31.30 15.12
C VAL A 44 -3.58 -32.34 14.06
N ASP A 45 -4.76 -32.27 13.44
CA ASP A 45 -5.20 -33.19 12.38
C ASP A 45 -5.04 -34.68 12.72
N GLY A 46 -5.24 -35.03 14.00
CA GLY A 46 -5.10 -36.40 14.51
C GLY A 46 -3.65 -36.87 14.74
N VAL A 47 -2.65 -36.07 14.38
CA VAL A 47 -1.23 -36.35 14.64
C VAL A 47 -0.78 -35.67 15.93
N THR A 48 -0.09 -36.40 16.79
CA THR A 48 0.48 -35.85 18.03
C THR A 48 1.95 -35.51 17.81
N TYR A 49 2.32 -34.29 18.20
CA TYR A 49 3.66 -33.73 18.11
C TYR A 49 4.20 -33.33 19.48
N SER A 50 5.53 -33.20 19.56
CA SER A 50 6.21 -32.53 20.66
C SER A 50 6.59 -31.12 20.22
N ARG A 51 6.33 -30.14 21.10
CA ARG A 51 6.73 -28.76 20.88
C ARG A 51 7.60 -28.30 22.05
N PRO A 52 8.90 -28.01 21.83
CA PRO A 52 9.73 -27.36 22.83
C PRO A 52 9.32 -25.90 22.99
N ASP A 53 9.13 -25.43 24.21
CA ASP A 53 8.77 -24.07 24.59
C ASP A 53 9.82 -23.52 25.57
N ILE A 54 10.25 -22.27 25.37
CA ILE A 54 11.15 -21.55 26.28
C ILE A 54 10.48 -20.20 26.58
N ALA A 55 10.30 -19.89 27.86
CA ALA A 55 9.65 -18.65 28.27
C ALA A 55 10.43 -17.41 27.79
N GLY A 56 9.73 -16.41 27.26
CA GLY A 56 10.29 -15.16 26.75
C GLY A 56 10.97 -15.26 25.39
N LEU A 57 10.87 -16.41 24.70
CA LEU A 57 11.41 -16.58 23.36
C LEU A 57 10.31 -16.68 22.31
N GLY A 58 10.55 -15.99 21.20
CA GLY A 58 9.74 -16.12 19.99
C GLY A 58 10.01 -17.45 19.29
N ARG A 59 9.26 -17.68 18.22
CA ARG A 59 9.42 -18.83 17.33
C ARG A 59 9.86 -18.35 15.96
N GLY A 60 10.47 -19.25 15.21
CA GLY A 60 10.92 -19.01 13.84
C GLY A 60 10.93 -20.32 13.06
N GLY A 61 11.26 -20.21 11.77
CA GLY A 61 11.26 -21.31 10.82
C GLY A 61 10.35 -21.02 9.64
N THR A 62 10.66 -21.63 8.51
CA THR A 62 9.78 -21.60 7.33
C THR A 62 8.62 -22.58 7.51
N PRO A 63 7.46 -22.34 6.88
CA PRO A 63 6.35 -23.29 6.96
C PRO A 63 6.78 -24.71 6.61
N GLY A 64 6.33 -25.69 7.39
CA GLY A 64 6.71 -27.10 7.29
C GLY A 64 8.00 -27.51 8.01
N ALA A 65 8.89 -26.58 8.36
CA ALA A 65 10.07 -26.89 9.19
C ALA A 65 9.68 -27.11 10.67
N PRO A 66 10.50 -27.77 11.50
CA PRO A 66 10.27 -27.86 12.94
C PRO A 66 10.05 -26.50 13.62
N ASP A 67 8.94 -26.35 14.34
CA ASP A 67 8.56 -25.16 15.11
C ASP A 67 9.35 -25.09 16.43
N LEU A 68 10.47 -24.37 16.40
CA LEU A 68 11.43 -24.28 17.49
C LEU A 68 11.52 -22.85 18.07
N PRO A 69 11.72 -22.73 19.40
CA PRO A 69 11.96 -21.44 20.03
C PRO A 69 13.32 -20.88 19.62
N ILE A 70 13.38 -19.57 19.45
CA ILE A 70 14.57 -18.84 19.03
C ILE A 70 14.71 -17.54 19.81
N TYR A 71 15.96 -17.10 19.96
CA TYR A 71 16.26 -15.72 20.31
C TYR A 71 16.64 -14.95 19.05
N SER A 72 16.18 -13.70 18.94
CA SER A 72 16.61 -12.77 17.89
C SER A 72 16.95 -11.42 18.50
N GLY A 73 18.06 -10.81 18.07
CA GLY A 73 18.45 -9.45 18.48
C GLY A 73 19.10 -8.68 17.35
N LEU A 74 19.15 -7.35 17.45
CA LEU A 74 19.71 -6.49 16.42
C LEU A 74 21.17 -6.14 16.73
N VAL A 75 22.05 -6.23 15.74
CA VAL A 75 23.47 -5.86 15.87
C VAL A 75 23.77 -4.71 14.93
N GLY A 76 24.38 -3.65 15.45
CA GLY A 76 24.87 -2.53 14.67
C GLY A 76 26.20 -2.89 14.03
N LEU A 77 26.31 -2.66 12.73
CA LEU A 77 27.48 -2.98 11.93
C LEU A 77 28.22 -1.71 11.52
N PRO A 78 29.54 -1.77 11.32
CA PRO A 78 30.26 -0.67 10.71
C PRO A 78 29.71 -0.33 9.31
N PRO A 79 29.77 0.94 8.88
CA PRO A 79 29.27 1.39 7.57
C PRO A 79 29.86 0.63 6.38
N THR A 80 31.07 0.09 6.54
CA THR A 80 31.81 -0.66 5.53
C THR A 80 32.42 -1.92 6.13
N GLY A 81 32.87 -2.84 5.29
CA GLY A 81 33.43 -4.11 5.74
C GLY A 81 32.36 -5.20 5.96
N ALA A 82 32.84 -6.41 6.21
CA ALA A 82 32.01 -7.57 6.52
C ALA A 82 31.94 -7.80 8.03
N ALA A 83 30.88 -8.49 8.46
CA ALA A 83 30.73 -9.00 9.82
C ALA A 83 30.70 -10.52 9.77
N THR A 84 31.50 -11.18 10.62
CA THR A 84 31.58 -12.65 10.67
C THR A 84 31.26 -13.15 12.07
N LEU A 85 30.38 -14.16 12.14
CA LEU A 85 30.00 -14.80 13.38
C LEU A 85 30.87 -16.04 13.63
N HIS A 86 31.43 -16.14 14.83
CA HIS A 86 32.24 -17.26 15.29
C HIS A 86 31.67 -17.85 16.58
N ILE A 87 31.50 -19.17 16.61
CA ILE A 87 31.18 -19.89 17.84
C ILE A 87 32.49 -20.14 18.60
N LEU A 88 32.62 -19.57 19.78
CA LEU A 88 33.84 -19.70 20.60
C LEU A 88 33.78 -20.94 21.49
N ASP A 89 32.61 -21.23 22.05
CA ASP A 89 32.41 -22.30 23.01
C ASP A 89 30.93 -22.69 23.09
N VAL A 90 30.63 -23.97 23.23
CA VAL A 90 29.26 -24.49 23.31
C VAL A 90 29.17 -25.68 24.25
N GLU A 91 28.15 -25.68 25.08
CA GLU A 91 27.78 -26.77 25.96
C GLU A 91 26.36 -27.21 25.61
N THR A 92 26.18 -28.50 25.29
CA THR A 92 24.87 -29.05 24.88
C THR A 92 24.47 -30.26 25.72
N GLU A 93 23.17 -30.53 25.75
CA GLU A 93 22.56 -31.72 26.31
C GLU A 93 21.56 -32.30 25.32
N ARG A 94 21.38 -33.61 25.29
CA ARG A 94 20.42 -34.28 24.40
C ARG A 94 19.28 -34.93 25.16
N VAL A 95 18.08 -34.78 24.63
CA VAL A 95 16.86 -35.40 25.14
C VAL A 95 16.02 -35.90 23.98
N THR A 96 15.52 -37.12 24.04
CA THR A 96 14.63 -37.66 22.99
C THR A 96 13.20 -37.15 23.17
N LEU A 97 12.61 -36.62 22.10
CA LEU A 97 11.23 -36.17 22.10
C LEU A 97 10.25 -37.37 22.09
N PRO A 98 9.16 -37.32 22.88
CA PRO A 98 8.18 -38.41 22.93
C PRO A 98 7.41 -38.59 21.60
N HIS A 99 7.24 -37.51 20.84
CA HIS A 99 6.57 -37.45 19.54
C HIS A 99 7.40 -36.64 18.54
N PRO A 100 7.17 -36.75 17.21
CA PRO A 100 7.86 -35.92 16.21
C PRO A 100 7.74 -34.42 16.53
N PRO A 101 8.72 -33.58 16.13
CA PRO A 101 8.62 -32.14 16.32
C PRO A 101 7.43 -31.58 15.53
N LEU A 102 6.68 -30.64 16.12
CA LEU A 102 5.58 -29.95 15.44
C LEU A 102 6.12 -29.14 14.25
N PRO A 103 5.58 -29.26 13.03
CA PRO A 103 5.96 -28.37 11.93
C PRO A 103 5.31 -26.99 12.07
N VAL A 104 6.01 -25.95 11.62
CA VAL A 104 5.46 -24.58 11.46
C VAL A 104 4.28 -24.64 10.50
N ALA A 105 3.17 -24.01 10.88
CA ALA A 105 1.97 -23.96 10.04
C ALA A 105 2.23 -23.21 8.72
N ARG A 106 1.62 -23.67 7.63
CA ARG A 106 1.47 -22.89 6.39
C ARG A 106 0.05 -22.41 6.23
N LEU A 107 -0.11 -21.22 5.65
CA LEU A 107 -1.42 -20.74 5.22
C LEU A 107 -1.86 -21.53 3.97
N ARG A 108 -3.06 -22.09 4.01
CA ARG A 108 -3.78 -22.59 2.84
C ARG A 108 -4.38 -21.37 2.11
N PRO A 109 -4.33 -21.33 0.78
CA PRO A 109 -5.09 -20.34 0.03
C PRO A 109 -6.56 -20.39 0.49
N PRO A 110 -7.21 -19.24 0.75
CA PRO A 110 -8.58 -19.25 1.20
C PRO A 110 -9.48 -19.91 0.15
N LEU A 111 -10.16 -21.00 0.54
CA LEU A 111 -11.27 -21.55 -0.24
C LEU A 111 -12.46 -20.58 -0.13
N ARG A 112 -12.58 -19.64 -1.06
CA ARG A 112 -13.79 -18.80 -1.15
C ARG A 112 -14.99 -19.66 -1.56
N GLY A 113 -16.10 -19.54 -0.80
CA GLY A 113 -17.36 -20.25 -1.05
C GLY A 113 -17.91 -21.10 0.11
N VAL A 114 -17.21 -21.16 1.26
CA VAL A 114 -17.74 -21.76 2.50
C VAL A 114 -18.19 -20.63 3.43
N SER A 115 -19.44 -20.67 3.90
CA SER A 115 -20.08 -19.59 4.68
C SER A 115 -19.17 -19.00 5.77
N GLU A 116 -19.06 -17.68 5.80
CA GLU A 116 -18.21 -16.84 6.68
C GLU A 116 -18.48 -17.00 8.19
N SER A 117 -19.45 -17.81 8.60
CA SER A 117 -19.96 -17.85 9.97
C SER A 117 -19.26 -18.84 10.93
N ALA A 118 -18.05 -19.34 10.65
CA ALA A 118 -17.30 -20.12 11.65
C ALA A 118 -15.79 -20.22 11.35
N GLY A 119 -14.97 -19.59 12.20
CA GLY A 119 -13.57 -19.98 12.47
C GLY A 119 -12.64 -20.05 11.26
N LEU A 120 -12.33 -18.89 10.67
CA LEU A 120 -11.44 -18.76 9.51
C LEU A 120 -10.01 -19.24 9.82
N ALA A 121 -9.48 -18.93 11.02
CA ALA A 121 -8.11 -19.26 11.39
C ALA A 121 -7.81 -20.78 11.38
N ALA A 122 -8.73 -21.62 11.89
CA ALA A 122 -8.54 -23.06 11.96
C ALA A 122 -8.67 -23.78 10.60
N ARG A 123 -9.22 -23.12 9.58
CA ARG A 123 -9.41 -23.68 8.23
C ARG A 123 -8.35 -23.22 7.22
N LEU A 124 -7.58 -22.20 7.58
CA LEU A 124 -6.52 -21.63 6.75
C LEU A 124 -5.13 -22.09 7.14
N THR A 125 -4.91 -22.82 8.23
CA THR A 125 -3.56 -23.25 8.63
C THR A 125 -3.42 -24.76 8.56
N GLU A 126 -2.37 -25.23 7.89
CA GLU A 126 -2.01 -26.63 7.81
C GLU A 126 -0.64 -26.88 8.44
N HIS A 127 -0.56 -27.87 9.33
CA HIS A 127 0.69 -28.33 9.93
C HIS A 127 1.23 -29.54 9.15
N ALA A 128 1.71 -29.29 7.93
CA ALA A 128 2.28 -30.33 7.08
C ALA A 128 3.82 -30.30 7.16
N PRO A 129 4.46 -31.40 7.60
CA PRO A 129 5.92 -31.49 7.64
C PRO A 129 6.53 -31.31 6.25
N ASP A 130 7.62 -30.53 6.18
CA ASP A 130 8.47 -30.48 5.00
C ASP A 130 9.14 -31.84 4.80
N ALA A 131 8.93 -32.44 3.62
CA ALA A 131 9.36 -33.80 3.36
C ALA A 131 10.89 -33.95 3.40
N ASP A 132 11.63 -32.94 2.93
CA ASP A 132 13.09 -33.00 2.88
C ASP A 132 13.68 -32.83 4.29
N ILE A 133 13.15 -31.88 5.08
CA ILE A 133 13.62 -31.66 6.46
C ILE A 133 13.31 -32.87 7.34
N TYR A 134 12.08 -33.40 7.27
CA TYR A 134 11.65 -34.49 8.16
C TYR A 134 12.19 -35.87 7.74
N ALA A 135 12.66 -36.03 6.50
CA ALA A 135 13.34 -37.25 6.04
C ALA A 135 14.86 -37.22 6.23
N THR A 136 15.45 -36.06 6.54
CA THR A 136 16.90 -35.91 6.71
C THR A 136 17.34 -36.24 8.14
N ASP A 137 18.24 -37.23 8.28
CA ASP A 137 18.84 -37.61 9.57
C ASP A 137 19.95 -36.63 10.00
N ALA A 138 19.56 -35.39 10.31
CA ALA A 138 20.45 -34.34 10.78
C ALA A 138 19.70 -33.36 11.72
N PHE A 139 20.45 -32.64 12.55
CA PHE A 139 19.88 -31.58 13.39
C PHE A 139 19.44 -30.37 12.56
N TYR A 140 18.20 -29.92 12.80
CA TYR A 140 17.62 -28.70 12.27
C TYR A 140 17.38 -27.67 13.39
N PRO A 141 17.66 -26.37 13.14
CA PRO A 141 18.51 -25.90 12.04
C PRO A 141 19.96 -26.37 12.24
N ALA A 142 20.76 -26.41 11.18
CA ALA A 142 22.14 -26.90 11.27
C ALA A 142 23.07 -25.96 12.08
N ALA A 143 22.83 -24.65 12.04
CA ALA A 143 23.62 -23.65 12.77
C ALA A 143 23.09 -23.44 14.20
N LEU A 144 23.98 -23.12 15.14
CA LEU A 144 23.62 -22.75 16.53
C LEU A 144 23.24 -21.27 16.65
N ALA A 145 23.82 -20.44 15.80
CA ALA A 145 23.50 -19.03 15.66
C ALA A 145 23.80 -18.59 14.22
N THR A 146 23.07 -17.61 13.75
CA THR A 146 23.23 -17.01 12.42
C THR A 146 23.21 -15.49 12.51
N LEU A 147 23.95 -14.85 11.63
CA LEU A 147 23.85 -13.41 11.38
C LEU A 147 23.15 -13.25 10.03
N GLY A 148 22.03 -12.54 10.01
CA GLY A 148 21.25 -12.28 8.79
C GLY A 148 21.94 -11.31 7.84
N GLU A 149 21.36 -11.16 6.66
CA GLU A 149 21.82 -10.19 5.68
C GLU A 149 21.74 -8.76 6.24
N PRO A 150 22.77 -7.93 6.03
CA PRO A 150 22.75 -6.54 6.50
C PRO A 150 21.66 -5.70 5.82
N ALA A 151 21.00 -4.84 6.59
CA ALA A 151 20.10 -3.79 6.11
C ALA A 151 20.61 -2.39 6.49
N TRP A 152 19.95 -1.39 5.92
CA TRP A 152 20.13 0.01 6.30
C TRP A 152 18.93 0.48 7.11
N ALA A 153 19.21 0.88 8.35
CA ALA A 153 18.28 1.67 9.16
C ALA A 153 18.70 3.14 9.00
N ARG A 154 18.09 3.85 8.04
CA ARG A 154 18.40 5.25 7.70
C ARG A 154 19.79 5.39 7.07
N ASP A 155 20.79 5.54 7.90
CA ASP A 155 22.20 5.71 7.56
C ASP A 155 23.10 4.94 8.54
N ARG A 156 22.51 3.97 9.26
CA ARG A 156 23.20 3.02 10.13
C ARG A 156 23.00 1.62 9.57
N ARG A 157 24.06 0.81 9.55
CA ARG A 157 23.99 -0.56 9.04
C ARG A 157 23.67 -1.51 10.19
N VAL A 158 22.75 -2.45 9.96
CA VAL A 158 22.30 -3.39 10.99
C VAL A 158 22.19 -4.81 10.45
N ALA A 159 22.24 -5.81 11.32
CA ALA A 159 21.94 -7.20 11.00
C ALA A 159 21.22 -7.91 12.15
N GLY A 160 20.32 -8.82 11.82
CA GLY A 160 19.65 -9.69 12.81
C GLY A 160 20.57 -10.82 13.26
N LEU A 161 20.77 -10.98 14.56
CA LEU A 161 21.40 -12.14 15.17
C LEU A 161 20.31 -13.11 15.62
N THR A 162 20.31 -14.33 15.09
CA THR A 162 19.48 -15.42 15.61
C THR A 162 20.32 -16.40 16.40
N ILE A 163 19.86 -16.79 17.59
CA ILE A 163 20.40 -17.91 18.36
C ILE A 163 19.35 -19.01 18.42
N HIS A 164 19.76 -20.25 18.18
CA HIS A 164 18.94 -21.46 18.25
C HIS A 164 19.25 -22.20 19.56
N PRO A 165 18.49 -21.95 20.65
CA PRO A 165 18.75 -22.54 21.96
C PRO A 165 18.47 -24.03 21.98
N VAL A 166 17.69 -24.52 21.03
CA VAL A 166 17.43 -25.93 20.78
C VAL A 166 17.51 -26.23 19.30
N ARG A 167 17.91 -27.46 18.97
CA ARG A 167 17.90 -28.04 17.63
C ARG A 167 17.31 -29.43 17.69
N VAL A 168 16.64 -29.89 16.65
CA VAL A 168 16.02 -31.22 16.64
C VAL A 168 16.45 -32.02 15.42
N ASN A 169 16.78 -33.28 15.60
CA ASN A 169 16.83 -34.25 14.50
C ASN A 169 15.43 -34.87 14.34
N PRO A 170 14.67 -34.57 13.26
CA PRO A 170 13.30 -35.06 13.12
C PRO A 170 13.20 -36.58 12.98
N VAL A 171 14.23 -37.23 12.42
CA VAL A 171 14.28 -38.69 12.19
C VAL A 171 14.52 -39.45 13.50
N THR A 172 15.58 -39.09 14.23
CA THR A 172 15.88 -39.75 15.52
C THR A 172 15.01 -39.25 16.66
N ARG A 173 14.41 -38.07 16.50
CA ARG A 173 13.68 -37.30 17.52
C ARG A 173 14.56 -36.78 18.66
N ASP A 174 15.87 -36.71 18.45
CA ASP A 174 16.77 -36.13 19.44
C ASP A 174 16.66 -34.60 19.41
N LEU A 175 16.28 -34.01 20.55
CA LEU A 175 16.37 -32.59 20.83
C LEU A 175 17.72 -32.31 21.49
N GLU A 176 18.54 -31.48 20.86
CA GLU A 176 19.75 -30.94 21.45
C GLU A 176 19.45 -29.56 22.05
N VAL A 177 19.64 -29.43 23.36
CA VAL A 177 19.48 -28.20 24.13
C VAL A 177 20.86 -27.58 24.35
N VAL A 178 21.04 -26.35 23.89
CA VAL A 178 22.27 -25.58 24.09
C VAL A 178 22.27 -25.00 25.49
N ARG A 179 22.97 -25.59 26.46
CA ARG A 179 23.00 -25.10 27.84
C ARG A 179 23.70 -23.75 27.94
N ARG A 180 24.84 -23.63 27.30
CA ARG A 180 25.64 -22.40 27.23
C ARG A 180 26.24 -22.25 25.84
N LEU A 181 26.23 -21.02 25.33
CA LEU A 181 26.85 -20.68 24.06
C LEU A 181 27.64 -19.38 24.22
N ARG A 182 28.90 -19.37 23.82
CA ARG A 182 29.71 -18.16 23.69
C ARG A 182 30.01 -17.95 22.21
N LEU A 183 29.70 -16.76 21.72
CA LEU A 183 29.92 -16.38 20.33
C LEU A 183 30.57 -15.01 20.22
N GLU A 184 31.21 -14.77 19.09
CA GLU A 184 31.90 -13.53 18.75
C GLU A 184 31.46 -13.09 17.36
N ILE A 185 31.15 -11.80 17.23
CA ILE A 185 30.93 -11.15 15.94
C ILE A 185 32.11 -10.22 15.71
N ARG A 186 32.90 -10.48 14.67
CA ARG A 186 34.05 -9.67 14.29
C ARG A 186 33.74 -8.81 13.08
N PHE A 187 34.23 -7.58 13.09
CA PHE A 187 34.14 -6.67 11.96
C PHE A 187 35.48 -6.58 11.24
N THR A 188 35.46 -6.61 9.90
CA THR A 188 36.69 -6.46 9.10
C THR A 188 37.15 -5.01 8.98
N ALA A 189 36.30 -4.05 9.37
CA ALA A 189 36.59 -2.64 9.44
C ALA A 189 36.04 -2.08 10.77
N PRO A 190 36.75 -1.17 11.44
CA PRO A 190 36.31 -0.67 12.74
C PRO A 190 35.09 0.25 12.60
N GLY A 191 34.15 0.13 13.52
CA GLY A 191 33.05 1.06 13.72
C GLY A 191 33.57 2.43 14.16
N ARG A 192 33.25 3.48 13.40
CA ARG A 192 33.63 4.87 13.74
C ARG A 192 32.45 5.80 13.49
N SER A 193 32.22 6.72 14.42
CA SER A 193 31.36 7.88 14.18
C SER A 193 32.02 8.80 13.17
N SER A 194 31.28 9.32 12.19
CA SER A 194 31.82 10.36 11.31
C SER A 194 31.85 11.70 12.04
N ASP A 195 32.92 12.48 11.87
CA ASP A 195 33.10 13.82 12.49
C ASP A 195 32.19 14.92 11.87
N LEU A 196 31.32 14.57 10.92
CA LEU A 196 30.44 15.52 10.26
C LEU A 196 29.14 15.73 11.03
N GLY A 197 29.19 16.68 11.96
CA GLY A 197 28.13 17.69 12.12
C GLY A 197 26.88 17.30 12.91
N GLY A 198 26.91 17.61 14.21
CA GLY A 198 25.73 17.94 15.03
C GLY A 198 24.66 16.87 15.14
N GLN A 199 24.67 16.10 16.25
CA GLN A 199 23.46 15.44 16.71
C GLN A 199 22.35 16.50 16.80
N ALA A 200 21.32 16.36 15.95
CA ALA A 200 20.12 17.17 16.06
C ALA A 200 19.63 17.08 17.52
N ILE A 201 19.10 18.19 18.05
CA ILE A 201 18.42 18.15 19.34
C ILE A 201 17.33 17.05 19.25
N GLY A 202 17.47 15.96 20.00
CA GLY A 202 16.46 14.89 20.05
C GLY A 202 16.37 13.98 18.80
N ASP A 203 17.49 13.37 18.38
CA ASP A 203 17.53 12.27 17.39
C ASP A 203 16.74 11.03 17.84
N ALA A 204 15.41 11.09 17.75
CA ALA A 204 14.53 10.02 18.20
C ALA A 204 14.72 8.72 17.42
N TYR A 205 15.11 8.80 16.15
CA TYR A 205 15.43 7.62 15.35
C TYR A 205 16.68 6.91 15.90
N GLY A 206 17.76 7.67 16.10
CA GLY A 206 19.00 7.14 16.68
C GLY A 206 18.80 6.60 18.11
N GLN A 207 17.96 7.24 18.91
CA GLN A 207 17.59 6.76 20.26
C GLN A 207 16.82 5.44 20.22
N ALA A 208 15.79 5.34 19.39
CA ALA A 208 15.04 4.10 19.20
C ALA A 208 15.96 2.97 18.73
N LEU A 209 16.80 3.24 17.72
CA LEU A 209 17.77 2.29 17.23
C LEU A 209 18.74 1.86 18.34
N SER A 210 19.32 2.80 19.07
CA SER A 210 20.25 2.51 20.17
C SER A 210 19.63 1.58 21.23
N GLY A 211 18.36 1.79 21.58
CA GLY A 211 17.62 0.93 22.50
C GLY A 211 17.31 -0.47 21.96
N SER A 212 17.34 -0.67 20.64
CA SER A 212 17.12 -1.97 19.99
C SER A 212 18.40 -2.77 19.74
N LEU A 213 19.58 -2.12 19.78
CA LEU A 213 20.86 -2.74 19.46
C LEU A 213 21.48 -3.49 20.66
N LEU A 214 22.06 -4.66 20.39
CA LEU A 214 22.91 -5.38 21.34
C LEU A 214 24.23 -4.65 21.64
N ASN A 215 24.67 -3.79 20.72
CA ASN A 215 25.82 -2.89 20.87
C ASN A 215 25.36 -1.43 20.70
N PRO A 216 24.73 -0.80 21.72
CA PRO A 216 24.07 0.51 21.59
C PRO A 216 24.93 1.64 21.03
N ALA A 217 26.25 1.59 21.25
CA ALA A 217 27.21 2.57 20.73
C ALA A 217 27.25 2.61 19.19
N ALA A 218 26.89 1.50 18.52
CA ALA A 218 26.85 1.42 17.07
C ALA A 218 25.75 2.28 16.42
N ALA A 219 24.76 2.76 17.19
CA ALA A 219 23.80 3.74 16.70
C ALA A 219 24.47 5.06 16.24
N GLY A 220 25.69 5.33 16.71
CA GLY A 220 26.54 6.45 16.27
C GLY A 220 27.42 6.16 15.05
N TRP A 221 27.39 4.94 14.48
CA TRP A 221 28.19 4.57 13.31
C TRP A 221 27.42 4.88 12.01
N THR A 222 27.63 6.09 11.49
CA THR A 222 26.80 6.68 10.42
C THR A 222 27.49 6.64 9.05
N ALA A 223 26.73 6.40 7.99
CA ALA A 223 27.20 6.37 6.60
C ALA A 223 26.66 7.56 5.78
N ALA A 224 27.37 8.69 5.78
CA ALA A 224 26.93 9.90 5.07
C ALA A 224 26.82 9.74 3.53
N ALA A 225 27.60 8.83 2.93
CA ALA A 225 27.67 8.65 1.48
C ALA A 225 26.37 8.13 0.84
N LEU A 226 25.55 7.37 1.57
CA LEU A 226 24.33 6.74 1.03
C LEU A 226 23.27 7.73 0.55
N ARG A 227 23.25 8.94 1.14
CA ARG A 227 22.31 9.99 0.72
C ARG A 227 22.62 10.48 -0.70
N HIS A 228 23.88 10.40 -1.14
CA HIS A 228 24.28 10.82 -2.48
C HIS A 228 23.94 9.80 -3.57
N ASP A 229 23.88 8.50 -3.24
CA ASP A 229 23.54 7.45 -4.22
C ASP A 229 22.06 7.51 -4.62
N LEU A 230 21.17 7.91 -3.70
CA LEU A 230 19.77 8.21 -4.01
C LEU A 230 19.65 9.43 -4.95
N ALA A 231 20.46 10.46 -4.73
CA ALA A 231 20.46 11.70 -5.50
C ALA A 231 20.92 11.52 -6.96
N ALA A 232 21.77 10.52 -7.24
CA ALA A 232 22.26 10.25 -8.61
C ALA A 232 21.15 9.75 -9.56
N SER A 233 20.01 9.27 -9.03
CA SER A 233 18.85 8.86 -9.82
C SER A 233 17.94 10.03 -10.26
N GLU A 234 18.13 11.23 -9.70
CA GLU A 234 17.12 12.29 -9.69
C GLU A 234 17.55 13.60 -10.37
N ALA A 235 17.74 13.60 -11.69
CA ALA A 235 17.64 14.83 -12.50
C ALA A 235 16.19 15.42 -12.53
N MET A 236 15.43 15.24 -11.45
CA MET A 236 13.99 15.00 -11.42
C MET A 236 13.15 16.12 -10.79
N ALA A 237 13.77 17.08 -10.08
CA ALA A 237 13.05 18.10 -9.30
C ALA A 237 13.03 19.52 -9.92
N ALA A 238 13.29 19.68 -11.21
CA ALA A 238 13.16 20.99 -11.87
C ALA A 238 11.71 21.26 -12.32
N ALA A 239 10.77 21.35 -11.38
CA ALA A 239 9.51 22.04 -11.65
C ALA A 239 9.84 23.52 -11.90
N THR A 240 9.71 23.95 -13.15
CA THR A 240 9.93 25.34 -13.54
C THR A 240 8.72 26.16 -13.10
N ALA A 241 8.95 27.18 -12.26
CA ALA A 241 7.93 28.18 -11.97
C ALA A 241 7.37 28.78 -13.28
N GLY A 242 6.05 28.98 -13.36
CA GLY A 242 5.40 29.58 -14.54
C GLY A 242 4.88 28.57 -15.58
N GLN A 243 4.20 27.51 -15.13
CA GLN A 243 3.52 26.53 -15.99
C GLN A 243 2.03 26.40 -15.63
N ILE A 244 1.24 25.93 -16.59
CA ILE A 244 -0.17 25.58 -16.41
C ILE A 244 -0.33 24.06 -16.51
N LYS A 245 -1.05 23.48 -15.54
CA LYS A 245 -1.56 22.11 -15.56
C LYS A 245 -2.88 22.08 -16.33
N VAL A 246 -2.92 21.28 -17.39
CA VAL A 246 -4.10 21.00 -18.23
C VAL A 246 -4.56 19.58 -17.92
N VAL A 247 -5.66 19.47 -17.18
CA VAL A 247 -6.22 18.19 -16.75
C VAL A 247 -7.16 17.66 -17.81
N VAL A 248 -6.95 16.42 -18.24
CA VAL A 248 -7.73 15.75 -19.30
C VAL A 248 -8.45 14.52 -18.77
N GLY A 249 -9.55 14.15 -19.42
CA GLY A 249 -10.27 12.91 -19.15
C GLY A 249 -9.90 11.84 -20.18
N PRO A 250 -10.84 11.24 -20.93
CA PRO A 250 -10.55 10.15 -21.86
C PRO A 250 -9.68 10.58 -23.07
N PRO A 251 -9.04 9.63 -23.76
CA PRO A 251 -8.24 9.90 -24.96
C PRO A 251 -8.99 10.68 -26.05
N GLY A 252 -8.27 11.51 -26.80
CA GLY A 252 -8.81 12.23 -27.94
C GLY A 252 -8.08 13.53 -28.25
N LEU A 253 -8.59 14.26 -29.25
CA LEU A 253 -8.09 15.59 -29.60
C LEU A 253 -8.73 16.65 -28.71
N TYR A 254 -7.91 17.34 -27.90
CA TYR A 254 -8.33 18.41 -27.00
C TYR A 254 -8.07 19.79 -27.59
N ALA A 255 -8.90 20.76 -27.23
CA ALA A 255 -8.74 22.17 -27.53
C ALA A 255 -8.63 22.99 -26.24
N VAL A 256 -7.60 23.83 -26.16
CA VAL A 256 -7.39 24.79 -25.09
C VAL A 256 -7.51 26.19 -25.69
N SER A 257 -8.59 26.92 -25.38
CA SER A 257 -8.76 28.27 -25.91
C SER A 257 -7.81 29.26 -25.23
N PHE A 258 -7.41 30.29 -25.96
CA PHE A 258 -6.63 31.41 -25.39
C PHE A 258 -7.42 32.16 -24.30
N SER A 259 -8.75 32.22 -24.40
CA SER A 259 -9.59 32.77 -23.34
C SER A 259 -9.51 31.95 -22.05
N ALA A 260 -9.45 30.62 -22.13
CA ALA A 260 -9.33 29.75 -20.97
C ALA A 260 -7.93 29.84 -20.34
N LEU A 261 -6.87 29.92 -21.16
CA LEU A 261 -5.52 30.20 -20.67
C LEU A 261 -5.44 31.55 -19.96
N GLN A 262 -6.06 32.59 -20.52
CA GLN A 262 -6.09 33.91 -19.90
C GLN A 262 -6.84 33.89 -18.56
N ALA A 263 -7.96 33.17 -18.47
CA ALA A 263 -8.69 32.99 -17.22
C ALA A 263 -7.87 32.24 -16.15
N ALA A 264 -6.98 31.34 -16.57
CA ALA A 264 -6.04 30.64 -15.69
C ALA A 264 -4.75 31.45 -15.37
N GLY A 265 -4.68 32.71 -15.79
CA GLY A 265 -3.58 33.63 -15.48
C GLY A 265 -2.44 33.66 -16.50
N VAL A 266 -2.59 33.05 -17.67
CA VAL A 266 -1.58 33.10 -18.74
C VAL A 266 -1.68 34.43 -19.50
N PRO A 267 -0.58 35.19 -19.69
CA PRO A 267 -0.60 36.46 -20.42
C PRO A 267 -0.60 36.26 -21.94
N VAL A 268 -1.65 35.64 -22.49
CA VAL A 268 -1.71 35.16 -23.88
C VAL A 268 -1.41 36.27 -24.91
N SER A 269 -1.83 37.51 -24.64
CA SER A 269 -1.62 38.65 -25.54
C SER A 269 -0.16 39.08 -25.71
N SER A 270 0.74 38.73 -24.77
CA SER A 270 2.17 39.07 -24.82
C SER A 270 3.07 37.89 -25.17
N ILE A 271 2.51 36.69 -25.31
CA ILE A 271 3.29 35.48 -25.59
C ILE A 271 3.42 35.28 -27.09
N ASN A 272 4.64 35.01 -27.57
CA ASN A 272 4.84 34.49 -28.92
C ASN A 272 4.26 33.05 -28.99
N PRO A 273 3.21 32.78 -29.79
CA PRO A 273 2.58 31.46 -29.82
C PRO A 273 3.50 30.33 -30.31
N ALA A 274 4.60 30.64 -30.99
CA ALA A 274 5.63 29.66 -31.33
C ALA A 274 6.36 29.08 -30.10
N THR A 275 6.33 29.78 -28.97
CA THR A 275 7.03 29.38 -27.73
C THR A 275 6.20 28.49 -26.80
N TYR A 276 4.94 28.21 -27.13
CA TYR A 276 4.15 27.24 -26.36
C TYR A 276 4.77 25.84 -26.48
N VAL A 277 5.02 25.22 -25.33
CA VAL A 277 5.51 23.84 -25.20
C VAL A 277 4.61 23.07 -24.25
N LEU A 278 4.01 21.98 -24.74
CA LEU A 278 3.21 21.06 -23.93
C LEU A 278 4.03 19.81 -23.61
N ARG A 279 3.98 19.32 -22.37
CA ARG A 279 4.68 18.11 -21.94
C ARG A 279 3.79 17.14 -21.16
N HIS A 280 4.11 15.86 -21.24
CA HIS A 280 3.42 14.75 -20.56
C HIS A 280 4.38 13.59 -20.26
N GLY A 281 4.06 12.76 -19.28
CA GLY A 281 4.86 11.60 -18.91
C GLY A 281 6.01 11.92 -17.95
N TYR A 282 6.70 10.87 -17.51
CA TYR A 282 7.92 10.94 -16.73
C TYR A 282 9.08 10.11 -17.34
N PRO A 283 10.27 10.70 -17.57
CA PRO A 283 10.53 12.14 -17.57
C PRO A 283 9.67 12.86 -18.62
N ARG A 284 9.32 14.13 -18.37
CA ARG A 284 8.38 14.90 -19.20
C ARG A 284 8.85 14.99 -20.66
N GLN A 285 8.08 14.44 -21.58
CA GLN A 285 8.33 14.48 -23.02
C GLN A 285 7.47 15.53 -23.69
N GLU A 286 7.99 16.20 -24.73
CA GLU A 286 7.21 17.17 -25.50
C GLU A 286 6.11 16.48 -26.31
N VAL A 287 4.93 17.09 -26.27
CA VAL A 287 3.75 16.68 -27.04
C VAL A 287 3.57 17.67 -28.18
N ALA A 288 3.47 17.17 -29.41
CA ALA A 288 3.27 18.02 -30.57
C ALA A 288 1.90 18.70 -30.53
N ILE A 289 1.91 20.03 -30.63
CA ILE A 289 0.68 20.85 -30.62
C ILE A 289 0.41 21.52 -31.97
N ARG A 290 -0.85 21.82 -32.26
CA ARG A 290 -1.23 22.73 -33.34
C ARG A 290 -1.75 24.02 -32.72
N VAL A 291 -1.13 25.15 -33.06
CA VAL A 291 -1.55 26.47 -32.57
C VAL A 291 -2.38 27.14 -33.65
N GLU A 292 -3.62 27.46 -33.32
CA GLU A 292 -4.55 28.22 -34.16
C GLU A 292 -4.65 29.67 -33.65
N SER A 293 -5.43 30.51 -34.34
CA SER A 293 -5.57 31.93 -34.00
C SER A 293 -6.12 32.19 -32.60
N ASP A 294 -6.91 31.26 -32.05
CA ASP A 294 -7.67 31.42 -30.80
C ASP A 294 -7.53 30.23 -29.83
N ARG A 295 -6.77 29.19 -30.18
CA ARG A 295 -6.64 27.96 -29.38
C ARG A 295 -5.40 27.13 -29.70
N ILE A 296 -5.09 26.22 -28.79
CA ILE A 296 -4.09 25.15 -28.97
C ILE A 296 -4.83 23.81 -29.07
N LEU A 297 -4.47 23.00 -30.06
CA LEU A 297 -4.92 21.62 -30.18
C LEU A 297 -3.79 20.65 -29.86
N PHE A 298 -4.11 19.57 -29.15
CA PHE A 298 -3.20 18.46 -28.89
C PHE A 298 -3.96 17.14 -28.78
N TYR A 299 -3.31 16.04 -29.14
CA TYR A 299 -3.85 14.71 -28.87
C TYR A 299 -3.44 14.29 -27.46
N ALA A 300 -4.41 13.96 -26.62
CA ALA A 300 -4.17 13.40 -25.31
C ALA A 300 -4.39 11.89 -25.36
N MET A 301 -3.43 11.14 -24.82
CA MET A 301 -3.54 9.72 -24.54
C MET A 301 -3.19 9.51 -23.06
N PRO A 302 -4.18 9.71 -22.17
CA PRO A 302 -4.00 9.48 -20.74
C PRO A 302 -3.35 8.14 -20.44
N GLY A 303 -2.35 8.14 -19.57
CA GLY A 303 -1.78 6.92 -19.02
C GLY A 303 -2.77 6.25 -18.07
N PHE A 304 -2.66 4.93 -17.93
CA PHE A 304 -3.35 4.20 -16.89
C PHE A 304 -2.93 4.75 -15.51
N SER A 305 -3.91 4.88 -14.61
CA SER A 305 -3.70 5.14 -13.19
C SER A 305 -4.80 4.41 -12.43
N ARG A 306 -4.44 3.65 -11.40
CA ARG A 306 -5.42 3.06 -10.50
C ARG A 306 -6.07 4.09 -9.56
N TYR A 307 -5.42 5.25 -9.37
CA TYR A 307 -5.82 6.26 -8.40
C TYR A 307 -6.61 7.43 -8.99
N SER A 308 -6.67 7.56 -10.31
CA SER A 308 -7.33 8.68 -10.98
C SER A 308 -7.88 8.28 -12.34
N ASP A 309 -9.04 8.84 -12.71
CA ASP A 309 -9.60 8.76 -14.07
C ASP A 309 -9.17 9.95 -14.96
N GLN A 310 -8.21 10.74 -14.47
CA GLN A 310 -7.70 11.96 -15.09
C GLN A 310 -6.18 11.89 -15.23
N ASP A 311 -5.68 12.62 -16.22
CA ASP A 311 -4.25 12.79 -16.46
C ASP A 311 -3.94 14.27 -16.67
N ALA A 312 -2.67 14.65 -16.52
CA ALA A 312 -2.25 16.04 -16.54
C ALA A 312 -1.15 16.29 -17.59
N TYR A 313 -1.34 17.36 -18.35
CA TYR A 313 -0.37 17.87 -19.32
C TYR A 313 0.11 19.24 -18.85
N PHE A 314 1.40 19.53 -18.99
CA PHE A 314 1.98 20.79 -18.52
C PHE A 314 2.31 21.70 -19.71
N LEU A 315 1.66 22.86 -19.77
CA LEU A 315 1.91 23.90 -20.77
C LEU A 315 2.85 24.97 -20.20
N SER A 316 3.91 25.27 -20.95
CA SER A 316 4.90 26.31 -20.67
C SER A 316 5.07 27.25 -21.87
N TRP A 317 5.65 28.43 -21.65
CA TRP A 317 5.83 29.47 -22.68
C TRP A 317 7.08 30.32 -22.42
N GLY A 318 7.47 31.14 -23.41
CA GLY A 318 8.58 32.10 -23.29
C GLY A 318 9.99 31.52 -23.51
N GLY A 319 10.11 30.20 -23.68
CA GLY A 319 11.35 29.50 -24.04
C GLY A 319 11.54 29.29 -25.56
N PRO A 320 12.39 28.34 -25.96
CA PRO A 320 12.55 27.92 -27.35
C PRO A 320 11.21 27.48 -28.00
N PRO A 321 11.13 27.49 -29.35
CA PRO A 321 9.94 26.99 -30.03
C PRO A 321 9.61 25.54 -29.64
N GLY A 322 8.35 25.29 -29.26
CA GLY A 322 7.92 23.94 -28.89
C GLY A 322 7.61 23.06 -30.08
N GLN A 323 7.53 21.75 -29.84
CA GLN A 323 7.15 20.79 -30.87
C GLN A 323 5.78 21.13 -31.51
N ARG A 324 5.70 21.06 -32.84
CA ARG A 324 4.47 21.31 -33.61
C ARG A 324 4.00 20.04 -34.30
N MET A 325 2.68 19.87 -34.45
CA MET A 325 2.12 18.78 -35.24
C MET A 325 2.60 18.88 -36.68
N ALA A 326 3.31 17.86 -37.15
CA ALA A 326 3.75 17.77 -38.54
C ALA A 326 2.58 17.39 -39.46
N THR A 327 2.73 17.62 -40.76
CA THR A 327 1.77 17.16 -41.77
C THR A 327 2.23 15.87 -42.44
N ARG A 328 1.30 14.96 -42.70
CA ARG A 328 1.50 13.72 -43.47
C ARG A 328 0.55 13.69 -44.67
N SER A 329 1.01 13.11 -45.79
CA SER A 329 0.14 12.89 -46.96
C SER A 329 -0.78 11.70 -46.73
N GLY A 330 -2.06 11.89 -47.02
CA GLY A 330 -3.12 10.90 -47.00
C GLY A 330 -3.69 10.63 -48.39
N ASP A 331 -2.92 10.88 -49.46
CA ASP A 331 -3.36 10.67 -50.84
C ASP A 331 -3.63 9.18 -51.13
N PRO A 332 -4.88 8.77 -51.43
CA PRO A 332 -5.22 7.37 -51.68
C PRO A 332 -4.86 6.89 -53.10
N THR A 333 -4.32 7.76 -53.96
CA THR A 333 -4.09 7.46 -55.37
C THR A 333 -3.11 6.30 -55.58
N GLY A 334 -3.52 5.29 -56.33
CA GLY A 334 -2.69 4.12 -56.66
C GLY A 334 -2.48 3.13 -55.50
N LEU A 335 -3.16 3.31 -54.36
CA LEU A 335 -3.07 2.42 -53.22
C LEU A 335 -4.17 1.34 -53.25
N PRO A 336 -3.85 0.08 -52.89
CA PRO A 336 -4.86 -0.99 -52.81
C PRO A 336 -5.76 -0.81 -51.59
N GLU A 337 -7.01 -1.29 -51.67
CA GLU A 337 -7.96 -1.23 -50.54
C GLU A 337 -7.43 -2.00 -49.32
N GLY A 338 -7.57 -1.39 -48.14
CA GLY A 338 -7.27 -1.98 -46.84
C GLY A 338 -8.51 -2.11 -45.96
N ILE A 339 -8.36 -2.80 -44.83
CA ILE A 339 -9.42 -3.00 -43.84
C ILE A 339 -9.12 -2.19 -42.58
N ALA A 340 -9.90 -1.13 -42.35
CA ALA A 340 -9.87 -0.39 -41.10
C ALA A 340 -10.46 -1.25 -39.96
N ARG A 341 -9.68 -1.44 -38.89
CA ARG A 341 -10.11 -2.19 -37.70
C ARG A 341 -10.30 -1.28 -36.49
N ARG A 342 -11.29 -1.59 -35.67
CA ARG A 342 -11.52 -0.93 -34.38
C ARG A 342 -11.44 -1.96 -33.27
N THR A 343 -10.97 -1.51 -32.12
CA THR A 343 -11.06 -2.26 -30.86
C THR A 343 -12.14 -1.63 -30.01
N ALA A 344 -13.17 -2.42 -29.68
CA ALA A 344 -14.09 -2.11 -28.60
C ALA A 344 -13.67 -2.93 -27.39
N THR A 345 -13.56 -2.31 -26.22
CA THR A 345 -13.31 -3.00 -24.96
C THR A 345 -14.40 -2.58 -23.99
N ALA A 346 -15.02 -3.55 -23.34
CA ALA A 346 -16.03 -3.34 -22.32
C ALA A 346 -15.59 -4.01 -21.02
N GLU A 347 -15.77 -3.29 -19.93
CA GLU A 347 -15.36 -3.61 -18.57
C GLU A 347 -16.22 -2.74 -17.64
N VAL A 348 -16.61 -3.26 -16.48
CA VAL A 348 -17.35 -2.47 -15.49
C VAL A 348 -16.85 -2.83 -14.10
N ASN A 349 -15.92 -2.06 -13.56
CA ASN A 349 -15.36 -2.33 -12.24
C ASN A 349 -16.43 -2.34 -11.14
N ARG A 350 -16.64 -3.51 -10.52
CA ARG A 350 -17.70 -3.74 -9.51
C ARG A 350 -17.19 -4.44 -8.27
N TYR A 351 -16.32 -5.43 -8.44
CA TYR A 351 -15.85 -6.27 -7.36
C TYR A 351 -14.35 -6.07 -7.18
N TYR A 352 -13.97 -5.55 -6.02
CA TYR A 352 -12.57 -5.51 -5.61
C TYR A 352 -12.15 -6.85 -5.02
N ASP A 353 -10.96 -7.34 -5.37
CA ASP A 353 -10.35 -8.53 -4.78
C ASP A 353 -8.88 -8.26 -4.44
N SER A 354 -8.55 -8.16 -3.15
CA SER A 354 -7.16 -7.93 -2.72
C SER A 354 -6.19 -9.02 -3.16
N LEU A 355 -6.68 -10.24 -3.45
CA LEU A 355 -5.84 -11.40 -3.74
C LEU A 355 -5.28 -11.43 -5.15
N PHE A 356 -6.06 -10.97 -6.12
CA PHE A 356 -5.77 -11.15 -7.54
C PHE A 356 -5.90 -9.84 -8.29
N PRO A 357 -4.85 -9.36 -8.97
CA PRO A 357 -4.98 -8.28 -9.93
C PRO A 357 -5.65 -8.78 -11.23
N GLY A 358 -6.44 -7.93 -11.86
CA GLY A 358 -6.89 -8.03 -13.24
C GLY A 358 -5.77 -7.74 -14.25
N ARG A 359 -6.12 -7.74 -15.54
CA ARG A 359 -5.17 -7.65 -16.66
C ARG A 359 -4.36 -6.37 -16.70
N ASP A 360 -4.85 -5.29 -16.12
CA ASP A 360 -4.23 -3.97 -16.10
C ASP A 360 -3.54 -3.67 -14.76
N GLY A 361 -3.52 -4.63 -13.85
CA GLY A 361 -2.97 -4.49 -12.50
C GLY A 361 -3.93 -3.86 -11.49
N GLU A 362 -5.15 -3.45 -11.88
CA GLU A 362 -6.19 -3.11 -10.90
C GLU A 362 -6.72 -4.38 -10.25
N HIS A 363 -7.22 -4.25 -9.02
CA HIS A 363 -7.84 -5.36 -8.30
C HIS A 363 -9.37 -5.40 -8.51
N TRP A 364 -9.85 -4.76 -9.58
CA TRP A 364 -11.27 -4.66 -9.89
C TRP A 364 -11.67 -5.63 -10.99
N PHE A 365 -12.82 -6.28 -10.80
CA PHE A 365 -13.40 -7.21 -11.74
C PHE A 365 -14.82 -6.78 -12.11
N TRP A 366 -15.21 -7.10 -13.34
CA TRP A 366 -16.55 -6.85 -13.84
C TRP A 366 -17.59 -7.71 -13.16
N ASP A 367 -17.34 -9.01 -13.07
CA ASP A 367 -18.37 -9.90 -12.55
C ASP A 367 -17.86 -11.16 -11.89
N ARG A 368 -18.69 -11.72 -11.00
CA ARG A 368 -18.45 -12.99 -10.32
C ARG A 368 -19.40 -14.06 -10.84
N LEU A 369 -18.85 -15.13 -11.42
CA LEU A 369 -19.59 -16.36 -11.65
C LEU A 369 -19.15 -17.41 -10.62
N GLN A 370 -20.11 -18.11 -10.03
CA GLN A 370 -19.87 -19.13 -9.02
C GLN A 370 -20.93 -20.22 -9.09
N ARG A 371 -20.55 -21.49 -9.04
CA ARG A 371 -21.49 -22.60 -8.80
C ARG A 371 -21.67 -22.84 -7.29
N PRO A 372 -22.89 -23.12 -6.81
CA PRO A 372 -24.16 -23.19 -7.56
C PRO A 372 -24.87 -21.83 -7.74
N ASP A 373 -24.41 -20.77 -7.07
CA ASP A 373 -25.17 -19.52 -6.89
C ASP A 373 -25.49 -18.77 -8.19
N ARG A 374 -24.48 -18.54 -9.03
CA ARG A 374 -24.58 -17.77 -10.26
C ARG A 374 -23.72 -18.38 -11.37
N THR A 375 -24.35 -19.22 -12.17
CA THR A 375 -23.67 -20.06 -13.17
C THR A 375 -23.61 -19.47 -14.57
N SER A 376 -24.15 -18.27 -14.80
CA SER A 376 -24.05 -17.60 -16.11
C SER A 376 -24.18 -16.09 -16.01
N GLY A 377 -23.66 -15.40 -17.03
CA GLY A 377 -23.73 -13.95 -17.19
C GLY A 377 -23.79 -13.53 -18.66
N ARG A 378 -24.36 -12.35 -18.92
CA ARG A 378 -24.38 -11.72 -20.25
C ARG A 378 -23.83 -10.31 -20.14
N TYR A 379 -22.90 -9.99 -21.03
CA TYR A 379 -22.10 -8.78 -21.01
C TYR A 379 -22.24 -8.06 -22.34
N THR A 380 -22.51 -6.76 -22.30
CA THR A 380 -22.79 -5.97 -23.49
C THR A 380 -21.53 -5.25 -23.96
N ILE A 381 -21.22 -5.38 -25.25
CA ILE A 381 -20.17 -4.62 -25.93
C ILE A 381 -20.77 -3.84 -27.11
N PRO A 382 -20.75 -2.49 -27.08
CA PRO A 382 -21.28 -1.69 -28.17
C PRO A 382 -20.28 -1.61 -29.33
N LEU A 383 -20.73 -1.94 -30.55
CA LEU A 383 -19.93 -1.86 -31.77
C LEU A 383 -20.49 -0.78 -32.70
N VAL A 384 -19.63 0.11 -33.15
CA VAL A 384 -20.00 1.15 -34.13
C VAL A 384 -19.76 0.60 -35.53
N SER A 385 -20.86 0.35 -36.24
CA SER A 385 -20.93 -0.10 -37.64
C SER A 385 -19.91 -1.19 -38.02
N PRO A 386 -19.99 -2.37 -37.38
CA PRO A 386 -19.14 -3.49 -37.73
C PRO A 386 -19.46 -4.00 -39.14
N ARG A 387 -18.42 -4.42 -39.86
CA ARG A 387 -18.58 -5.14 -41.12
C ARG A 387 -19.02 -6.57 -40.83
N THR A 388 -19.98 -7.05 -41.60
CA THR A 388 -20.49 -8.42 -41.49
C THR A 388 -19.80 -9.41 -42.42
N ASP A 389 -18.99 -8.93 -43.35
CA ASP A 389 -18.29 -9.72 -44.37
C ASP A 389 -16.86 -10.12 -43.97
N THR A 390 -16.37 -9.64 -42.82
CA THR A 390 -14.99 -9.81 -42.35
C THR A 390 -14.99 -10.38 -40.94
N ALA A 391 -14.16 -11.39 -40.66
CA ALA A 391 -14.04 -11.94 -39.32
C ALA A 391 -13.49 -10.90 -38.31
N ALA A 392 -13.96 -11.02 -37.08
CA ALA A 392 -13.50 -10.27 -35.92
C ALA A 392 -12.81 -11.21 -34.92
N THR A 393 -12.15 -10.64 -33.93
CA THR A 393 -11.51 -11.38 -32.83
C THR A 393 -12.12 -10.94 -31.51
N LEU A 394 -12.73 -11.87 -30.78
CA LEU A 394 -13.20 -11.68 -29.41
C LEU A 394 -12.13 -12.19 -28.45
N THR A 395 -11.77 -11.38 -27.47
CA THR A 395 -10.91 -11.73 -26.35
C THR A 395 -11.67 -11.52 -25.04
N VAL A 396 -11.58 -12.47 -24.12
CA VAL A 396 -12.20 -12.42 -22.79
C VAL A 396 -11.12 -12.73 -21.76
N TRP A 397 -11.01 -11.87 -20.73
CA TRP A 397 -10.06 -12.04 -19.62
C TRP A 397 -10.80 -12.51 -18.37
N LEU A 398 -10.27 -13.55 -17.74
CA LEU A 398 -10.88 -14.29 -16.65
C LEU A 398 -9.84 -14.57 -15.58
N GLN A 399 -10.25 -14.70 -14.31
CA GLN A 399 -9.41 -15.17 -13.20
C GLN A 399 -10.16 -16.26 -12.43
N GLY A 400 -9.57 -17.46 -12.28
CA GLY A 400 -10.10 -18.46 -11.35
C GLY A 400 -9.81 -18.03 -9.90
N TYR A 401 -10.79 -18.06 -9.00
CA TYR A 401 -10.55 -17.77 -7.57
C TYR A 401 -10.80 -18.98 -6.65
N THR A 402 -11.27 -20.10 -7.18
CA THR A 402 -11.39 -21.38 -6.46
C THR A 402 -10.36 -22.39 -6.96
N ASP A 403 -9.91 -23.31 -6.11
CA ASP A 403 -9.06 -24.43 -6.50
C ASP A 403 -9.48 -25.73 -5.76
N PRO A 404 -10.65 -26.32 -6.11
CA PRO A 404 -11.05 -27.59 -5.53
C PRO A 404 -10.14 -28.72 -6.03
N PRO A 405 -9.97 -29.83 -5.28
CA PRO A 405 -8.89 -30.82 -5.50
C PRO A 405 -8.91 -31.59 -6.84
N ARG A 406 -9.98 -31.47 -7.63
CA ARG A 406 -10.15 -32.23 -8.87
C ARG A 406 -9.87 -31.36 -10.08
N HIS A 407 -9.00 -31.83 -10.98
CA HIS A 407 -8.57 -31.08 -12.15
C HIS A 407 -9.07 -31.69 -13.48
N PRO A 408 -9.45 -30.89 -14.50
CA PRO A 408 -9.66 -29.45 -14.43
C PRO A 408 -10.78 -29.11 -13.44
N ASN A 409 -10.65 -27.96 -12.76
CA ASN A 409 -11.64 -27.47 -11.80
C ASN A 409 -12.43 -26.26 -12.27
N HIS A 410 -12.16 -25.77 -13.47
CA HIS A 410 -12.95 -24.72 -14.11
C HIS A 410 -13.27 -25.10 -15.55
N ARG A 411 -14.49 -24.79 -15.98
CA ARG A 411 -15.01 -24.96 -17.34
C ARG A 411 -15.95 -23.81 -17.65
N VAL A 412 -15.64 -23.02 -18.67
CA VAL A 412 -16.49 -21.92 -19.13
C VAL A 412 -16.91 -22.15 -20.57
N ARG A 413 -18.20 -22.00 -20.86
CA ARG A 413 -18.78 -21.93 -22.21
C ARG A 413 -18.99 -20.49 -22.63
N PHE A 414 -18.58 -20.15 -23.85
CA PHE A 414 -18.63 -18.81 -24.42
C PHE A 414 -19.65 -18.74 -25.56
N SER A 415 -20.33 -17.60 -25.66
CA SER A 415 -21.25 -17.29 -26.76
C SER A 415 -21.20 -15.82 -27.14
N LEU A 416 -21.52 -15.51 -28.39
CA LEU A 416 -21.75 -14.14 -28.87
C LEU A 416 -23.10 -14.08 -29.57
N ASN A 417 -23.95 -13.14 -29.17
CA ASN A 417 -25.30 -12.96 -29.71
C ASN A 417 -26.10 -14.27 -29.75
N GLN A 418 -25.97 -15.07 -28.67
CA GLN A 418 -26.58 -16.40 -28.48
C GLN A 418 -25.96 -17.54 -29.33
N THR A 419 -24.99 -17.26 -30.19
CA THR A 419 -24.25 -18.30 -30.93
C THR A 419 -23.08 -18.80 -30.09
N ALA A 420 -22.97 -20.11 -29.88
CA ALA A 420 -21.86 -20.72 -29.15
C ALA A 420 -20.53 -20.54 -29.90
N LEU A 421 -19.47 -20.17 -29.18
CA LEU A 421 -18.13 -19.98 -29.72
C LEU A 421 -17.18 -21.12 -29.35
N GLY A 422 -17.32 -21.65 -28.13
CA GLY A 422 -16.47 -22.74 -27.63
C GLY A 422 -16.54 -22.89 -26.11
N GLU A 423 -15.73 -23.81 -25.59
CA GLU A 423 -15.51 -24.03 -24.16
C GLU A 423 -14.01 -23.95 -23.85
N LEU A 424 -13.68 -23.56 -22.61
CA LEU A 424 -12.31 -23.55 -22.10
C LEU A 424 -12.29 -24.18 -20.71
N ASP A 425 -11.31 -25.07 -20.51
CA ASP A 425 -11.05 -25.73 -19.24
C ASP A 425 -9.70 -25.28 -18.68
N TRP A 426 -9.62 -25.09 -17.38
CA TRP A 426 -8.34 -24.87 -16.69
C TRP A 426 -8.38 -25.39 -15.25
N SER A 427 -7.23 -25.29 -14.57
CA SER A 427 -7.04 -25.70 -13.18
C SER A 427 -6.46 -24.56 -12.37
N GLY A 428 -6.81 -24.48 -11.09
CA GLY A 428 -6.18 -23.56 -10.15
C GLY A 428 -6.72 -22.14 -10.17
N GLN A 429 -6.11 -21.30 -9.35
CA GLN A 429 -6.39 -19.87 -9.25
C GLN A 429 -5.60 -19.08 -10.31
N GLU A 430 -5.84 -19.39 -11.59
CA GLU A 430 -5.05 -18.88 -12.72
C GLU A 430 -5.74 -17.74 -13.49
N VAL A 431 -4.93 -16.84 -14.05
CA VAL A 431 -5.36 -15.85 -15.06
C VAL A 431 -5.55 -16.56 -16.39
N VAL A 432 -6.69 -16.33 -17.03
CA VAL A 432 -7.07 -17.02 -18.27
C VAL A 432 -7.50 -16.00 -19.34
N THR A 433 -6.89 -16.10 -20.51
CA THR A 433 -7.29 -15.31 -21.69
C THR A 433 -7.90 -16.23 -22.75
N ALA A 434 -9.20 -16.08 -23.01
CA ALA A 434 -9.89 -16.82 -24.05
C ALA A 434 -10.00 -15.96 -25.33
N THR A 435 -9.55 -16.48 -26.47
CA THR A 435 -9.61 -15.76 -27.76
C THR A 435 -10.34 -16.58 -28.82
N PHE A 436 -11.28 -15.95 -29.52
CA PHE A 436 -12.12 -16.59 -30.53
C PHE A 436 -12.12 -15.79 -31.84
N SER A 437 -12.01 -16.50 -32.96
CA SER A 437 -12.34 -15.93 -34.28
C SER A 437 -13.86 -15.94 -34.46
N VAL A 438 -14.43 -14.78 -34.74
CA VAL A 438 -15.88 -14.56 -34.82
C VAL A 438 -16.24 -14.18 -36.26
N PRO A 439 -17.13 -14.92 -36.95
CA PRO A 439 -17.65 -14.50 -38.24
C PRO A 439 -18.32 -13.13 -38.13
N GLY A 440 -17.98 -12.21 -39.05
CA GLY A 440 -18.57 -10.86 -39.06
C GLY A 440 -20.11 -10.87 -39.12
N SER A 441 -20.70 -11.90 -39.72
CA SER A 441 -22.15 -12.09 -39.82
C SER A 441 -22.86 -12.23 -38.46
N LEU A 442 -22.12 -12.53 -37.39
CA LEU A 442 -22.65 -12.54 -36.02
C LEU A 442 -22.70 -11.14 -35.39
N LEU A 443 -21.97 -10.16 -35.92
CA LEU A 443 -21.87 -8.81 -35.35
C LEU A 443 -23.06 -7.95 -35.75
N ARG A 444 -23.47 -7.07 -34.84
CA ARG A 444 -24.55 -6.09 -35.03
C ARG A 444 -24.02 -4.69 -34.73
N ALA A 445 -24.52 -3.68 -35.42
CA ALA A 445 -24.30 -2.30 -34.99
C ALA A 445 -25.03 -2.04 -33.66
N GLY A 446 -24.39 -1.31 -32.74
CA GLY A 446 -24.85 -1.16 -31.37
C GLY A 446 -24.45 -2.34 -30.50
N ASP A 447 -25.34 -2.72 -29.59
CA ASP A 447 -25.05 -3.70 -28.54
C ASP A 447 -24.90 -5.13 -29.07
N ASN A 448 -23.79 -5.77 -28.69
CA ASN A 448 -23.55 -7.20 -28.89
C ASN A 448 -23.42 -7.87 -27.52
N SER A 449 -23.96 -9.07 -27.36
CA SER A 449 -24.02 -9.76 -26.08
C SER A 449 -23.02 -10.92 -26.05
N VAL A 450 -22.01 -10.83 -25.18
CA VAL A 450 -21.08 -11.92 -24.84
C VAL A 450 -21.68 -12.70 -23.67
N GLY A 451 -21.96 -13.98 -23.85
CA GLY A 451 -22.50 -14.85 -22.82
C GLY A 451 -21.45 -15.81 -22.28
N LEU A 452 -21.33 -15.90 -20.95
CA LEU A 452 -20.50 -16.87 -20.24
C LEU A 452 -21.39 -17.79 -19.41
N ALA A 453 -21.08 -19.09 -19.39
CA ALA A 453 -21.77 -20.07 -18.56
C ALA A 453 -20.81 -21.10 -17.97
N LEU A 454 -21.07 -21.52 -16.73
CA LEU A 454 -20.40 -22.60 -16.01
C LEU A 454 -21.28 -23.87 -16.16
N PRO A 455 -21.06 -24.72 -17.18
CA PRO A 455 -21.88 -25.93 -17.40
C PRO A 455 -21.71 -26.97 -16.27
N GLY A 456 -20.70 -26.80 -15.42
CA GLY A 456 -20.34 -27.70 -14.35
C GLY A 456 -19.46 -28.85 -14.81
N ILE A 457 -18.65 -29.33 -13.86
CA ILE A 457 -17.79 -30.48 -14.02
C ILE A 457 -18.33 -31.57 -13.09
N SER A 458 -18.54 -32.77 -13.63
CA SER A 458 -19.06 -33.91 -12.85
C SER A 458 -18.18 -34.11 -11.62
N GLY A 459 -18.77 -34.26 -10.43
CA GLY A 459 -18.06 -34.44 -9.16
C GLY A 459 -17.38 -33.19 -8.59
N LEU A 460 -17.68 -32.00 -9.11
CA LEU A 460 -17.31 -30.72 -8.49
C LEU A 460 -18.57 -29.92 -8.12
N GLU A 461 -18.64 -29.55 -6.85
CA GLU A 461 -19.77 -28.80 -6.27
C GLU A 461 -19.57 -27.28 -6.35
N VAL A 462 -18.33 -26.82 -6.22
CA VAL A 462 -17.95 -25.40 -6.22
C VAL A 462 -16.95 -25.13 -7.34
N GLU A 463 -17.20 -24.07 -8.09
CA GLU A 463 -16.38 -23.55 -9.19
C GLU A 463 -16.63 -22.05 -9.24
N GLY A 464 -15.58 -21.22 -9.12
CA GLY A 464 -15.71 -19.78 -8.99
C GLY A 464 -14.66 -19.02 -9.79
N MET A 465 -15.12 -18.05 -10.59
CA MET A 465 -14.27 -17.28 -11.47
C MET A 465 -14.73 -15.81 -11.62
N TRP A 466 -13.78 -14.90 -11.79
CA TRP A 466 -13.97 -13.47 -12.05
C TRP A 466 -13.90 -13.18 -13.55
N LEU A 467 -14.86 -12.44 -14.09
CA LEU A 467 -14.73 -11.76 -15.37
C LEU A 467 -14.06 -10.41 -15.14
N ASP A 468 -12.95 -10.17 -15.83
CA ASP A 468 -12.27 -8.88 -15.88
C ASP A 468 -12.89 -8.04 -17.01
N ALA A 469 -12.52 -8.30 -18.26
CA ALA A 469 -12.99 -7.52 -19.41
C ALA A 469 -13.31 -8.38 -20.63
N VAL A 470 -14.00 -7.77 -21.60
CA VAL A 470 -14.17 -8.33 -22.95
C VAL A 470 -13.72 -7.32 -24.00
N SER A 471 -13.03 -7.78 -25.04
CA SER A 471 -12.58 -6.95 -26.15
C SER A 471 -12.92 -7.58 -27.48
N LEU A 472 -13.33 -6.77 -28.44
CA LEU A 472 -13.66 -7.20 -29.78
C LEU A 472 -12.94 -6.31 -30.80
N VAL A 473 -12.03 -6.91 -31.55
CA VAL A 473 -11.35 -6.28 -32.69
C VAL A 473 -12.12 -6.61 -33.96
N TYR A 474 -12.73 -5.61 -34.59
CA TYR A 474 -13.60 -5.80 -35.74
C TYR A 474 -13.30 -4.82 -36.86
N ALA A 475 -13.59 -5.23 -38.10
CA ALA A 475 -13.50 -4.34 -39.24
C ALA A 475 -14.69 -3.37 -39.27
N THR A 476 -14.46 -2.10 -39.58
CA THR A 476 -15.50 -1.08 -39.70
C THR A 476 -15.54 -0.47 -41.11
N ARG A 477 -16.67 0.14 -41.45
CA ARG A 477 -16.85 0.90 -42.71
C ARG A 477 -17.50 2.25 -42.52
N GLN A 478 -17.97 2.60 -41.32
CA GLN A 478 -18.62 3.88 -41.06
C GLN A 478 -17.95 4.59 -39.89
N ILE A 479 -17.89 5.90 -39.99
CA ILE A 479 -17.33 6.76 -38.94
C ILE A 479 -18.34 7.81 -38.51
N THR A 480 -18.45 8.02 -37.20
CA THR A 480 -19.30 9.02 -36.57
C THR A 480 -18.53 9.73 -35.45
N GLY A 481 -18.42 11.06 -35.54
CA GLY A 481 -17.84 11.88 -34.48
C GLY A 481 -16.32 11.76 -34.29
N HIS A 482 -15.88 11.26 -33.14
CA HIS A 482 -14.47 10.95 -32.78
C HIS A 482 -14.22 9.45 -32.92
N VAL A 483 -13.51 9.04 -33.96
CA VAL A 483 -13.28 7.62 -34.26
C VAL A 483 -11.80 7.33 -34.36
N VAL A 484 -11.35 6.31 -33.62
CA VAL A 484 -10.03 5.72 -33.78
C VAL A 484 -10.15 4.40 -34.54
N PHE A 485 -9.27 4.19 -35.52
CA PHE A 485 -9.11 2.90 -36.18
C PHE A 485 -7.64 2.59 -36.48
N ASP A 486 -7.33 1.31 -36.54
CA ASP A 486 -6.02 0.77 -36.90
C ASP A 486 -6.01 0.36 -38.37
N GLY A 487 -4.95 0.75 -39.06
CA GLY A 487 -4.63 0.32 -40.41
C GLY A 487 -4.02 -1.09 -40.48
N GLU A 488 -3.89 -1.61 -41.70
CA GLU A 488 -3.18 -2.86 -41.98
C GLU A 488 -1.72 -2.59 -42.37
N ALA A 489 -0.88 -3.60 -42.22
CA ALA A 489 0.49 -3.54 -42.71
C ALA A 489 0.53 -3.39 -44.24
N GLY A 490 1.54 -2.66 -44.71
CA GLY A 490 1.73 -2.32 -46.11
C GLY A 490 0.94 -1.08 -46.55
N ARG A 491 1.19 -0.66 -47.79
CA ARG A 491 0.58 0.53 -48.37
C ARG A 491 -0.89 0.27 -48.70
N LYS A 492 -1.81 1.07 -48.17
CA LYS A 492 -3.26 0.83 -48.25
C LYS A 492 -4.05 2.13 -48.45
N ARG A 493 -5.29 2.03 -48.93
CA ARG A 493 -6.30 3.07 -48.76
C ARG A 493 -7.47 2.55 -47.94
N TYR A 494 -8.05 3.41 -47.11
CA TYR A 494 -9.20 3.09 -46.27
C TYR A 494 -10.39 3.95 -46.70
N SER A 495 -11.44 3.31 -47.20
CA SER A 495 -12.69 3.98 -47.57
C SER A 495 -13.73 3.85 -46.45
N LEU A 496 -14.10 4.98 -45.85
CA LEU A 496 -14.98 5.08 -44.69
C LEU A 496 -16.23 5.90 -45.05
N LEU A 497 -17.41 5.35 -44.81
CA LEU A 497 -18.69 5.99 -45.02
C LEU A 497 -18.98 7.01 -43.91
N LEU A 498 -19.41 8.20 -44.31
CA LEU A 498 -19.84 9.28 -43.45
C LEU A 498 -21.34 9.12 -43.13
N ASP A 499 -21.75 9.33 -41.88
CA ASP A 499 -23.16 9.29 -41.50
C ASP A 499 -23.92 10.53 -42.02
N GLY A 500 -25.19 10.38 -42.39
CA GLY A 500 -26.02 11.46 -42.96
C GLY A 500 -26.30 12.64 -42.00
N SER A 501 -25.82 12.56 -40.76
CA SER A 501 -25.88 13.60 -39.72
C SER A 501 -24.88 14.76 -39.92
N HIS A 502 -23.98 14.71 -40.89
CA HIS A 502 -23.06 15.81 -41.26
C HIS A 502 -23.73 17.00 -41.99
N ARG A 503 -25.02 17.28 -41.70
CA ARG A 503 -25.71 18.46 -42.24
C ARG A 503 -25.24 19.72 -41.51
N VAL A 504 -24.51 20.56 -42.23
CA VAL A 504 -24.08 21.90 -41.84
C VAL A 504 -25.29 22.74 -41.39
N TYR A 505 -25.36 23.08 -40.10
CA TYR A 505 -26.22 24.15 -39.60
C TYR A 505 -25.47 25.48 -39.72
N LEU A 506 -25.92 26.34 -40.62
CA LEU A 506 -25.56 27.76 -40.59
C LEU A 506 -26.47 28.46 -39.56
N PRO A 507 -25.95 29.16 -38.54
CA PRO A 507 -26.78 30.03 -37.72
C PRO A 507 -27.12 31.26 -38.55
N LEU A 508 -28.29 31.27 -39.20
CA LEU A 508 -28.87 32.49 -39.74
C LEU A 508 -29.42 33.31 -38.58
N ILE A 509 -28.64 34.29 -38.14
CA ILE A 509 -29.19 35.46 -37.45
C ILE A 509 -30.10 36.17 -38.46
N SER A 510 -31.41 36.03 -38.27
CA SER A 510 -32.43 36.83 -38.96
C SER A 510 -33.17 37.68 -37.93
N ARG A 511 -32.91 38.99 -37.97
CA ARG A 511 -33.82 40.01 -37.43
C ARG A 511 -34.98 40.16 -38.42
N GLY A 512 -36.17 39.73 -38.00
CA GLY A 512 -37.46 40.29 -38.42
C GLY A 512 -37.99 39.93 -39.82
N GLY A 513 -39.33 39.82 -39.91
CA GLY A 513 -40.07 40.00 -41.16
C GLY A 513 -40.85 38.79 -41.65
N VAL A 514 -42.17 38.96 -41.69
CA VAL A 514 -43.19 37.97 -42.05
C VAL A 514 -43.26 37.77 -43.58
N GLY A 515 -43.37 36.51 -44.02
CA GLY A 515 -44.09 36.11 -45.25
C GLY A 515 -43.31 36.02 -46.57
N ALA A 516 -42.97 34.80 -47.01
CA ALA A 516 -43.01 34.35 -48.42
C ALA A 516 -42.69 32.84 -48.53
N SER A 517 -43.38 32.15 -49.45
CA SER A 517 -43.32 30.71 -49.78
C SER A 517 -42.03 30.31 -50.54
N PRO A 518 -41.68 29.00 -50.62
CA PRO A 518 -40.32 28.53 -50.84
C PRO A 518 -40.00 28.31 -52.33
N ALA A 519 -39.00 29.02 -52.84
CA ALA A 519 -38.23 28.60 -54.00
C ALA A 519 -36.85 29.25 -53.93
N SER A 520 -35.87 28.54 -53.38
CA SER A 520 -34.47 28.92 -53.53
C SER A 520 -33.83 28.01 -54.60
N PRO A 521 -33.08 28.56 -55.56
CA PRO A 521 -32.33 27.76 -56.51
C PRO A 521 -31.28 26.93 -55.76
N ALA A 522 -30.98 25.74 -56.26
CA ALA A 522 -29.84 24.95 -55.80
C ALA A 522 -28.54 25.72 -56.07
N VAL A 523 -28.05 26.43 -55.06
CA VAL A 523 -26.71 26.99 -55.05
C VAL A 523 -25.74 25.84 -54.71
N ARG A 524 -24.94 25.41 -55.70
CA ARG A 524 -23.72 24.64 -55.43
C ARG A 524 -22.69 25.59 -54.82
N ILE A 525 -22.54 25.55 -53.50
CA ILE A 525 -21.35 26.03 -52.79
C ILE A 525 -20.74 24.80 -52.09
N GLY A 526 -19.50 24.51 -52.44
CA GLY A 526 -18.69 23.50 -51.79
C GLY A 526 -18.35 23.92 -50.37
N ALA A 527 -18.73 23.09 -49.42
CA ALA A 527 -18.10 23.04 -48.11
C ALA A 527 -17.92 21.55 -47.81
N GLU A 528 -16.69 21.07 -48.01
CA GLU A 528 -16.21 19.81 -47.45
C GLU A 528 -16.80 19.63 -46.04
N PRO A 529 -17.31 18.45 -45.63
CA PRO A 529 -17.52 18.23 -44.21
C PRO A 529 -16.15 18.42 -43.57
N ALA A 530 -15.98 19.42 -42.72
CA ALA A 530 -14.69 19.82 -42.17
C ALA A 530 -14.18 18.75 -41.18
N LEU A 531 -13.83 17.59 -41.71
CA LEU A 531 -13.20 16.49 -41.01
C LEU A 531 -11.73 16.84 -40.80
N ALA A 532 -11.16 16.33 -39.72
CA ALA A 532 -9.74 16.36 -39.49
C ALA A 532 -9.27 14.93 -39.21
N VAL A 533 -8.26 14.49 -39.95
CA VAL A 533 -7.65 13.17 -39.81
C VAL A 533 -6.26 13.35 -39.23
N TYR A 534 -5.96 12.57 -38.20
CA TYR A 534 -4.66 12.57 -37.54
C TYR A 534 -4.09 11.16 -37.53
N ASP A 535 -2.81 11.03 -37.84
CA ASP A 535 -2.03 9.85 -37.50
C ASP A 535 -1.59 9.98 -36.04
N ILE A 536 -2.05 9.06 -35.21
CA ILE A 536 -1.77 8.99 -33.77
C ILE A 536 -0.95 7.75 -33.39
N THR A 537 -0.24 7.16 -34.37
CA THR A 537 0.66 6.01 -34.16
C THR A 537 1.71 6.32 -33.10
N GLN A 538 2.19 7.57 -33.06
CA GLN A 538 3.00 8.11 -31.97
C GLN A 538 2.16 9.15 -31.20
N PRO A 539 1.55 8.80 -30.05
CA PRO A 539 0.62 9.69 -29.34
C PRO A 539 1.20 11.05 -28.94
N GLN A 540 2.50 11.13 -28.66
CA GLN A 540 3.19 12.40 -28.36
C GLN A 540 3.61 13.18 -29.60
N ARG A 541 3.60 12.55 -30.78
CA ARG A 541 3.96 13.16 -32.06
C ARG A 541 2.87 12.95 -33.12
N PRO A 542 1.61 13.31 -32.84
CA PRO A 542 0.55 13.15 -33.81
C PRO A 542 0.83 13.98 -35.06
N GLN A 543 0.48 13.45 -36.22
CA GLN A 543 0.63 14.14 -37.49
C GLN A 543 -0.74 14.45 -38.09
N TRP A 544 -0.91 15.66 -38.59
CA TRP A 544 -2.11 16.06 -39.31
C TRP A 544 -2.07 15.51 -40.74
N VAL A 545 -3.04 14.66 -41.08
CA VAL A 545 -3.13 14.04 -42.39
C VAL A 545 -3.82 15.01 -43.35
N THR A 546 -3.25 15.18 -44.55
CA THR A 546 -3.70 16.10 -45.61
C THR A 546 -3.76 15.38 -46.94
N GLY A 547 -4.48 15.89 -47.94
CA GLY A 547 -4.55 15.25 -49.27
C GLY A 547 -5.40 13.97 -49.34
N TYR A 548 -6.10 13.61 -48.27
CA TYR A 548 -7.16 12.60 -48.31
C TYR A 548 -8.36 13.10 -49.15
N GLN A 549 -9.19 12.18 -49.64
CA GLN A 549 -10.33 12.51 -50.49
C GLN A 549 -11.63 12.42 -49.69
N VAL A 550 -12.52 13.39 -49.86
CA VAL A 550 -13.85 13.38 -49.23
C VAL A 550 -14.91 13.61 -50.29
N THR A 551 -15.99 12.84 -50.21
CA THR A 551 -17.23 13.04 -50.96
C THR A 551 -18.36 13.32 -49.97
N SER A 552 -19.58 13.55 -50.47
CA SER A 552 -20.75 13.73 -49.60
C SER A 552 -21.07 12.53 -48.70
N THR A 553 -20.51 11.35 -48.97
CA THR A 553 -20.81 10.10 -48.25
C THR A 553 -19.58 9.31 -47.82
N THR A 554 -18.37 9.68 -48.26
CA THR A 554 -17.18 8.83 -48.09
C THR A 554 -15.94 9.67 -47.81
N LEU A 555 -15.17 9.27 -46.80
CA LEU A 555 -13.79 9.68 -46.54
C LEU A 555 -12.85 8.57 -47.01
N THR A 556 -11.86 8.90 -47.85
CA THR A 556 -10.83 7.97 -48.31
C THR A 556 -9.45 8.46 -47.90
N ILE A 557 -8.79 7.70 -47.03
CA ILE A 557 -7.46 8.01 -46.51
C ILE A 557 -6.45 7.06 -47.14
N GLY A 558 -5.40 7.61 -47.76
CA GLY A 558 -4.24 6.85 -48.22
C GLY A 558 -3.18 6.71 -47.13
N ASP A 559 -2.57 5.53 -47.05
CA ASP A 559 -1.45 5.19 -46.20
C ASP A 559 -0.32 4.63 -47.08
N ALA A 560 0.70 5.45 -47.31
CA ALA A 560 1.81 5.08 -48.18
C ALA A 560 2.96 4.37 -47.44
N ASP A 561 2.84 4.16 -46.13
CA ASP A 561 3.89 3.56 -45.31
C ASP A 561 3.76 2.03 -45.24
N ALA A 562 4.86 1.35 -44.89
CA ALA A 562 4.89 -0.10 -44.77
C ALA A 562 4.35 -0.60 -43.42
N ASN A 563 4.51 0.21 -42.38
CA ASN A 563 4.02 -0.10 -41.04
C ASN A 563 2.58 0.41 -40.89
N PRO A 564 1.68 -0.34 -40.22
CA PRO A 564 0.31 0.10 -40.01
C PRO A 564 0.28 1.35 -39.14
N ALA A 565 -0.46 2.37 -39.59
CA ALA A 565 -0.74 3.55 -38.79
C ALA A 565 -2.05 3.42 -38.01
N ARG A 566 -2.15 4.14 -36.89
CA ARG A 566 -3.38 4.35 -36.13
C ARG A 566 -3.92 5.74 -36.44
N TYR A 567 -5.17 5.82 -36.87
CA TYR A 567 -5.81 7.09 -37.26
C TYR A 567 -6.87 7.51 -36.25
N LEU A 568 -6.92 8.81 -35.98
CA LEU A 568 -8.04 9.49 -35.34
C LEU A 568 -8.75 10.35 -36.39
N VAL A 569 -10.04 10.15 -36.58
CA VAL A 569 -10.91 11.02 -37.37
C VAL A 569 -11.80 11.84 -36.43
N VAL A 570 -11.78 13.15 -36.60
CA VAL A 570 -12.53 14.12 -35.80
C VAL A 570 -13.42 14.96 -36.70
N SER A 571 -14.69 15.09 -36.34
CA SER A 571 -15.61 16.02 -37.01
C SER A 571 -15.35 17.47 -36.59
N ALA A 572 -15.56 18.42 -37.51
CA ALA A 572 -15.35 19.85 -37.25
C ALA A 572 -16.05 20.31 -35.96
N GLY A 573 -15.30 21.02 -35.12
CA GLY A 573 -15.81 21.56 -33.85
C GLY A 573 -16.03 20.53 -32.74
N GLN A 574 -15.74 19.24 -32.95
CA GLN A 574 -15.94 18.21 -31.92
C GLN A 574 -14.74 17.97 -31.00
N THR A 575 -13.76 18.87 -30.91
CA THR A 575 -12.64 18.73 -29.96
C THR A 575 -13.12 18.56 -28.52
N ARG A 576 -12.39 17.77 -27.72
CA ARG A 576 -12.62 17.66 -26.27
C ARG A 576 -12.16 18.95 -25.57
N THR A 577 -12.79 19.27 -24.45
CA THR A 577 -12.36 20.37 -23.56
C THR A 577 -11.66 19.77 -22.33
N PRO A 578 -10.53 20.33 -21.86
CA PRO A 578 -9.92 19.91 -20.60
C PRO A 578 -10.90 19.97 -19.43
N ARG A 579 -10.74 19.08 -18.46
CA ARG A 579 -11.52 19.09 -17.20
C ARG A 579 -11.16 20.31 -16.36
N ALA A 580 -9.89 20.68 -16.33
CA ALA A 580 -9.39 21.85 -15.63
C ALA A 580 -8.15 22.43 -16.31
N ILE A 581 -7.94 23.73 -16.14
CA ILE A 581 -6.74 24.46 -16.54
C ILE A 581 -6.35 25.31 -15.34
N VAL A 582 -5.32 24.89 -14.62
CA VAL A 582 -4.94 25.50 -13.33
C VAL A 582 -3.43 25.77 -13.29
N PRO A 583 -2.96 26.75 -12.51
CA PRO A 583 -1.54 26.92 -12.23
C PRO A 583 -0.94 25.62 -11.68
N ALA A 584 0.19 25.20 -12.23
CA ALA A 584 0.97 24.10 -11.64
C ALA A 584 1.65 24.58 -10.36
N GLN A 585 1.64 23.75 -9.33
CA GLN A 585 2.25 24.08 -8.03
C GLN A 585 3.59 23.36 -7.86
N PRO A 586 4.72 24.08 -7.76
CA PRO A 586 6.00 23.44 -7.47
C PRO A 586 6.13 23.14 -5.98
N VAL A 587 6.78 22.03 -5.64
CA VAL A 587 7.25 21.81 -4.26
C VAL A 587 8.41 22.79 -3.97
N ALA A 588 8.28 23.57 -2.90
CA ALA A 588 9.35 24.45 -2.44
C ALA A 588 10.38 23.68 -1.61
N ASN A 589 11.67 23.82 -1.96
CA ASN A 589 12.76 23.30 -1.13
C ASN A 589 13.00 24.24 0.06
N PRO A 590 12.85 23.77 1.32
CA PRO A 590 13.06 24.60 2.49
C PRO A 590 14.56 24.96 2.60
N PRO A 591 14.94 26.26 2.60
CA PRO A 591 16.35 26.68 2.62
C PRO A 591 17.15 26.15 3.83
N GLY A 592 16.44 25.92 4.94
CA GLY A 592 17.01 25.38 6.18
C GLY A 592 17.00 23.86 6.27
N GLY A 593 16.43 23.13 5.30
CA GLY A 593 16.03 21.73 5.45
C GLY A 593 14.81 21.58 6.37
N ALA A 594 14.46 20.35 6.74
CA ALA A 594 13.38 20.05 7.68
C ALA A 594 13.72 18.81 8.54
N ASP A 595 13.22 18.79 9.78
CA ASP A 595 13.19 17.62 10.65
C ASP A 595 11.84 16.91 10.58
N TYR A 596 10.77 17.67 10.33
CA TYR A 596 9.39 17.19 10.30
C TYR A 596 8.69 17.70 9.03
N ILE A 597 8.33 16.76 8.15
CA ILE A 597 7.48 16.99 6.98
C ILE A 597 6.04 16.64 7.32
N ILE A 598 5.12 17.58 7.13
CA ILE A 598 3.67 17.34 7.16
C ILE A 598 3.16 17.40 5.73
N ILE A 599 2.63 16.30 5.22
CA ILE A 599 2.00 16.22 3.89
C ILE A 599 0.49 16.25 4.08
N THR A 600 -0.18 17.24 3.47
CA THR A 600 -1.62 17.46 3.72
C THR A 600 -2.34 17.95 2.47
N HIS A 601 -3.62 17.63 2.37
CA HIS A 601 -4.52 18.23 1.38
C HIS A 601 -4.84 19.69 1.76
N PRO A 602 -5.03 20.62 0.79
CA PRO A 602 -5.32 22.03 1.04
C PRO A 602 -6.46 22.29 2.03
N ASP A 603 -7.49 21.45 1.99
CA ASP A 603 -8.68 21.55 2.86
C ASP A 603 -8.36 21.48 4.36
N PHE A 604 -7.21 20.92 4.74
CA PHE A 604 -6.80 20.73 6.14
C PHE A 604 -5.69 21.68 6.59
N SER A 605 -5.14 22.49 5.68
CA SER A 605 -3.94 23.31 5.92
C SER A 605 -4.11 24.30 7.08
N SER A 606 -5.31 24.85 7.28
CA SER A 606 -5.58 25.83 8.35
C SER A 606 -5.43 25.24 9.75
N ALA A 607 -5.95 24.04 9.99
CA ALA A 607 -5.82 23.34 11.26
C ALA A 607 -4.38 22.88 11.49
N ILE A 608 -3.73 22.38 10.43
CA ILE A 608 -2.34 21.90 10.47
C ILE A 608 -1.34 23.00 10.83
N ALA A 609 -1.59 24.26 10.46
CA ALA A 609 -0.73 25.38 10.85
C ALA A 609 -0.51 25.48 12.38
N ARG A 610 -1.50 25.08 13.19
CA ARG A 610 -1.40 25.05 14.65
C ARG A 610 -0.42 23.96 15.13
N LEU A 611 -0.54 22.74 14.61
CA LEU A 611 0.36 21.65 14.96
C LEU A 611 1.78 21.95 14.48
N ALA A 612 1.93 22.47 13.26
CA ALA A 612 3.23 22.87 12.72
C ALA A 612 3.92 23.92 13.60
N SER A 613 3.17 24.94 14.04
CA SER A 613 3.68 25.98 14.95
C SER A 613 4.05 25.40 16.32
N TYR A 614 3.23 24.48 16.85
CA TYR A 614 3.51 23.82 18.12
C TYR A 614 4.81 23.01 18.08
N ARG A 615 5.00 22.21 17.01
CA ARG A 615 6.23 21.42 16.78
C ARG A 615 7.45 22.30 16.53
N ALA A 616 7.30 23.40 15.80
CA ALA A 616 8.36 24.41 15.64
C ALA A 616 8.74 25.06 16.98
N GLY A 617 7.76 25.33 17.86
CA GLY A 617 8.00 25.79 19.23
C GLY A 617 8.77 24.80 20.10
N GLN A 618 8.76 23.51 19.77
CA GLN A 618 9.58 22.47 20.40
C GLN A 618 10.98 22.33 19.78
N GLY A 619 11.33 23.21 18.82
CA GLY A 619 12.65 23.28 18.20
C GLY A 619 12.82 22.47 16.91
N LEU A 620 11.75 21.86 16.37
CA LEU A 620 11.81 21.14 15.10
C LEU A 620 11.77 22.11 13.90
N ARG A 621 12.56 21.84 12.85
CA ARG A 621 12.38 22.49 11.54
C ARG A 621 11.18 21.84 10.85
N VAL A 622 10.03 22.50 10.87
CA VAL A 622 8.78 21.96 10.31
C VAL A 622 8.51 22.54 8.92
N VAL A 623 8.11 21.68 7.98
CA VAL A 623 7.56 22.09 6.69
C VAL A 623 6.20 21.43 6.47
N THR A 624 5.23 22.22 6.02
CA THR A 624 3.94 21.70 5.55
C THR A 624 3.94 21.76 4.03
N VAL A 625 3.61 20.64 3.38
CA VAL A 625 3.64 20.47 1.93
C VAL A 625 2.25 20.06 1.45
N ASP A 626 1.74 20.78 0.47
CA ASP A 626 0.52 20.44 -0.24
C ASP A 626 0.76 19.17 -1.08
N VAL A 627 -0.09 18.17 -0.91
CA VAL A 627 0.00 16.91 -1.66
C VAL A 627 -0.18 17.12 -3.17
N GLU A 628 -0.97 18.12 -3.60
CA GLU A 628 -1.14 18.46 -5.01
C GLU A 628 0.16 18.97 -5.65
N ALA A 629 0.95 19.73 -4.91
CA ALA A 629 2.26 20.19 -5.37
C ALA A 629 3.25 19.02 -5.56
N ILE A 630 3.15 18.00 -4.69
CA ILE A 630 3.91 16.76 -4.83
C ILE A 630 3.50 16.03 -6.10
N TYR A 631 2.21 15.88 -6.38
CA TYR A 631 1.73 15.25 -7.61
C TYR A 631 2.21 16.01 -8.85
N ASP A 632 2.11 17.34 -8.86
CA ASP A 632 2.58 18.16 -9.98
C ASP A 632 4.08 18.02 -10.25
N THR A 633 4.88 17.88 -9.18
CA THR A 633 6.35 17.84 -9.27
C THR A 633 6.88 16.43 -9.54
N PHE A 634 6.35 15.42 -8.85
CA PHE A 634 6.89 14.05 -8.80
C PHE A 634 5.96 12.98 -9.37
N GLY A 635 4.68 13.29 -9.61
CA GLY A 635 3.63 12.34 -10.02
C GLY A 635 3.00 12.60 -11.38
N GLU A 636 3.65 13.40 -12.23
CA GLU A 636 3.10 13.83 -13.53
C GLU A 636 1.77 14.60 -13.40
N GLY A 637 1.47 15.19 -12.24
CA GLY A 637 0.22 15.88 -11.95
C GLY A 637 -0.97 14.95 -11.65
N ARG A 638 -0.72 13.64 -11.46
CA ARG A 638 -1.72 12.65 -11.07
C ARG A 638 -1.62 12.32 -9.58
N PRO A 639 -2.75 12.11 -8.89
CA PRO A 639 -2.74 11.47 -7.58
C PRO A 639 -2.08 10.10 -7.67
N ASP A 640 -0.94 9.95 -6.99
CA ASP A 640 -0.19 8.69 -6.95
C ASP A 640 0.69 8.68 -5.67
N PRO A 641 0.56 7.68 -4.78
CA PRO A 641 1.38 7.58 -3.58
C PRO A 641 2.86 7.34 -3.91
N GLN A 642 3.19 6.84 -5.11
CA GLN A 642 4.58 6.76 -5.57
C GLN A 642 5.21 8.15 -5.71
N ALA A 643 4.44 9.18 -6.06
CA ALA A 643 4.92 10.57 -6.09
C ALA A 643 5.32 11.06 -4.69
N ILE A 644 4.56 10.67 -3.67
CA ILE A 644 4.87 10.96 -2.26
C ILE A 644 6.17 10.26 -1.86
N ARG A 645 6.33 8.98 -2.19
CA ARG A 645 7.57 8.23 -1.93
C ARG A 645 8.78 8.87 -2.62
N THR A 646 8.66 9.25 -3.89
CA THR A 646 9.73 9.93 -4.62
C THR A 646 10.05 11.30 -4.02
N PHE A 647 9.04 12.08 -3.62
CA PHE A 647 9.27 13.34 -2.90
C PHE A 647 10.03 13.12 -1.57
N LEU A 648 9.65 12.11 -0.81
CA LEU A 648 10.30 11.77 0.46
C LEU A 648 11.75 11.30 0.25
N ALA A 649 12.01 10.49 -0.78
CA ALA A 649 13.37 10.14 -1.23
C ALA A 649 14.19 11.38 -1.57
N HIS A 650 13.61 12.29 -2.37
CA HIS A 650 14.23 13.54 -2.75
C HIS A 650 14.59 14.41 -1.54
N ALA A 651 13.64 14.59 -0.62
CA ALA A 651 13.84 15.38 0.59
C ALA A 651 14.92 14.77 1.50
N TYR A 652 14.91 13.45 1.67
CA TYR A 652 15.89 12.71 2.47
C TYR A 652 17.31 12.83 1.92
N ALA A 653 17.46 12.74 0.59
CA ALA A 653 18.75 12.76 -0.09
C ALA A 653 19.33 14.18 -0.25
N ASN A 654 18.49 15.17 -0.56
CA ASN A 654 18.94 16.46 -1.11
C ASN A 654 18.77 17.66 -0.18
N TRP A 655 17.91 17.58 0.85
CA TRP A 655 17.69 18.73 1.73
C TRP A 655 18.86 18.95 2.70
N LYS A 656 19.00 20.19 3.17
CA LYS A 656 20.09 20.59 4.07
C LYS A 656 20.09 19.71 5.34
N PRO A 657 21.21 19.03 5.66
CA PRO A 657 21.32 18.19 6.84
C PRO A 657 20.99 18.94 8.16
N PRO A 658 20.49 18.23 9.19
CA PRO A 658 20.18 16.79 9.19
C PRO A 658 19.00 16.46 8.26
N ALA A 659 18.93 15.21 7.78
CA ALA A 659 17.82 14.78 6.93
C ALA A 659 16.51 14.73 7.74
N PRO A 660 15.32 14.79 7.10
CA PRO A 660 14.03 14.70 7.78
C PRO A 660 13.90 13.42 8.62
N THR A 661 13.36 13.53 9.82
CA THR A 661 13.18 12.40 10.76
C THR A 661 11.72 11.96 10.84
N TYR A 662 10.78 12.91 10.76
CA TYR A 662 9.35 12.65 10.92
C TYR A 662 8.57 12.97 9.64
N VAL A 663 7.59 12.12 9.33
CA VAL A 663 6.60 12.33 8.27
C VAL A 663 5.20 12.15 8.85
N LEU A 664 4.36 13.18 8.74
CA LEU A 664 2.93 13.07 9.07
C LEU A 664 2.10 13.22 7.81
N LEU A 665 1.32 12.19 7.50
CA LEU A 665 0.32 12.21 6.45
C LEU A 665 -1.00 12.71 7.02
N VAL A 666 -1.67 13.65 6.35
CA VAL A 666 -2.92 14.24 6.83
C VAL A 666 -3.95 14.22 5.72
N GLY A 667 -4.88 13.27 5.84
CA GLY A 667 -5.92 12.99 4.87
C GLY A 667 -6.20 11.50 4.77
N ASP A 668 -7.47 11.17 4.62
CA ASP A 668 -7.96 9.83 4.37
C ASP A 668 -7.87 9.44 2.88
N GLY A 669 -7.98 8.15 2.58
CA GLY A 669 -8.02 7.63 1.22
C GLY A 669 -8.42 6.16 1.19
N SER A 670 -8.95 5.70 0.05
CA SER A 670 -9.50 4.35 -0.12
C SER A 670 -8.86 3.58 -1.28
N TYR A 671 -9.10 2.26 -1.32
CA TYR A 671 -8.82 1.45 -2.51
C TYR A 671 -9.78 1.70 -3.69
N ASP A 672 -10.82 2.52 -3.48
CA ASP A 672 -11.80 2.91 -4.50
C ASP A 672 -11.79 4.44 -4.78
N PRO A 673 -10.67 5.01 -5.26
CA PRO A 673 -10.55 6.44 -5.56
C PRO A 673 -11.46 6.89 -6.71
N LYS A 674 -11.89 5.97 -7.57
CA LYS A 674 -12.74 6.24 -8.74
C LYS A 674 -14.22 6.01 -8.47
N ASP A 675 -14.57 5.66 -7.22
CA ASP A 675 -15.93 5.48 -6.75
C ASP A 675 -16.74 4.44 -7.56
N TYR A 676 -16.10 3.32 -7.88
CA TYR A 676 -16.74 2.20 -8.58
C TYR A 676 -17.87 1.56 -7.77
N THR A 677 -17.75 1.56 -6.44
CA THR A 677 -18.78 1.06 -5.51
C THR A 677 -19.95 2.03 -5.29
N GLY A 678 -19.76 3.32 -5.57
CA GLY A 678 -20.74 4.37 -5.29
C GLY A 678 -20.86 4.73 -3.80
N PHE A 679 -19.89 4.35 -2.96
CA PHE A 679 -19.88 4.74 -1.55
C PHE A 679 -19.41 6.19 -1.33
N HIS A 680 -18.89 6.84 -2.37
CA HIS A 680 -18.41 8.22 -2.33
C HIS A 680 -17.36 8.45 -1.23
N ALA A 681 -16.47 7.47 -1.04
CA ALA A 681 -15.39 7.53 -0.06
C ALA A 681 -14.50 8.77 -0.32
N PRO A 682 -14.26 9.64 0.67
CA PRO A 682 -13.32 10.74 0.50
C PRO A 682 -11.92 10.20 0.17
N ASN A 683 -11.25 10.81 -0.81
CA ASN A 683 -9.89 10.46 -1.17
C ASN A 683 -9.03 11.72 -1.27
N PHE A 684 -8.51 12.15 -0.12
CA PHE A 684 -7.65 13.33 -0.01
C PHE A 684 -6.18 12.99 -0.25
N MET A 685 -5.80 11.74 0.04
CA MET A 685 -4.46 11.23 -0.18
C MET A 685 -4.56 9.71 -0.43
N PRO A 686 -4.29 9.23 -1.65
CA PRO A 686 -4.38 7.81 -1.95
C PRO A 686 -3.46 6.97 -1.05
N PRO A 687 -3.94 5.84 -0.53
CA PRO A 687 -3.11 4.91 0.23
C PRO A 687 -2.05 4.28 -0.69
N TYR A 688 -0.85 4.00 -0.16
CA TYR A 688 0.13 3.18 -0.86
C TYR A 688 -0.30 1.71 -0.77
N LEU A 689 -1.04 1.22 -1.77
CA LEU A 689 -1.47 -0.17 -1.83
C LEU A 689 -0.36 -1.06 -2.38
N ALA A 690 -0.03 -2.12 -1.64
CA ALA A 690 1.03 -3.04 -2.01
C ALA A 690 0.67 -4.48 -1.62
N ASP A 691 1.18 -5.44 -2.40
CA ASP A 691 1.07 -6.87 -2.13
C ASP A 691 2.09 -7.28 -1.04
N VAL A 692 1.72 -7.00 0.22
CA VAL A 692 2.60 -7.13 1.39
C VAL A 692 2.10 -8.15 2.40
N ASP A 693 0.83 -8.55 2.32
CA ASP A 693 0.23 -9.50 3.26
C ASP A 693 0.23 -10.93 2.69
N PRO A 694 0.78 -11.94 3.38
CA PRO A 694 0.86 -13.30 2.85
C PRO A 694 -0.49 -13.97 2.56
N GLY A 695 -1.55 -13.59 3.28
CA GLY A 695 -2.89 -14.20 3.17
C GLY A 695 -3.93 -13.30 2.53
N PHE A 696 -3.81 -11.98 2.70
CA PHE A 696 -4.71 -10.96 2.16
C PHE A 696 -4.16 -10.26 0.90
N ARG A 697 -2.85 -10.40 0.64
CA ARG A 697 -2.11 -9.83 -0.50
C ARG A 697 -2.09 -8.31 -0.48
N GLU A 698 -2.92 -7.65 -1.29
CA GLU A 698 -2.92 -6.20 -1.40
C GLU A 698 -3.57 -5.51 -0.18
N THR A 699 -2.80 -4.64 0.48
CA THR A 699 -3.29 -3.75 1.54
C THR A 699 -2.48 -2.45 1.59
N ALA A 700 -2.97 -1.45 2.33
CA ALA A 700 -2.26 -0.19 2.51
C ALA A 700 -1.00 -0.36 3.38
N SER A 701 0.11 0.22 2.92
CA SER A 701 1.39 0.25 3.64
C SER A 701 2.02 1.65 3.59
N ASP A 702 1.78 2.45 4.63
CA ASP A 702 2.49 3.73 4.78
C ASP A 702 3.99 3.53 5.03
N ASN A 703 4.42 2.36 5.52
CA ASN A 703 5.84 2.04 5.74
C ASN A 703 6.66 2.15 4.45
N GLN A 704 6.11 1.67 3.33
CA GLN A 704 6.75 1.68 2.01
C GLN A 704 7.04 3.10 1.49
N LEU A 705 6.33 4.13 1.99
CA LEU A 705 6.61 5.53 1.64
C LEU A 705 7.93 6.04 2.23
N VAL A 706 8.43 5.40 3.28
CA VAL A 706 9.65 5.80 4.00
C VAL A 706 10.73 4.73 4.05
N THR A 707 10.57 3.64 3.29
CA THR A 707 11.63 2.67 2.99
C THR A 707 12.33 3.09 1.69
N LEU A 708 13.50 3.73 1.86
CA LEU A 708 14.20 4.50 0.82
C LEU A 708 15.64 4.02 0.60
N VAL A 709 16.35 3.61 1.65
CA VAL A 709 17.76 3.23 1.62
C VAL A 709 17.91 1.72 1.71
N GLY A 710 18.71 1.14 0.83
CA GLY A 710 18.94 -0.31 0.81
C GLY A 710 17.82 -1.08 0.10
N ALA A 711 18.05 -2.38 -0.08
CA ALA A 711 17.07 -3.32 -0.63
C ALA A 711 16.43 -4.12 0.52
N ASP A 712 15.86 -3.40 1.48
CA ASP A 712 15.20 -3.94 2.67
C ASP A 712 13.88 -3.20 2.93
N ASN A 713 13.16 -3.55 4.01
CA ASN A 713 11.88 -2.96 4.37
C ASN A 713 11.91 -2.18 5.70
N VAL A 714 13.11 -1.81 6.18
CA VAL A 714 13.28 -1.00 7.39
C VAL A 714 12.91 0.46 7.05
N PRO A 715 12.09 1.15 7.86
CA PRO A 715 11.75 2.55 7.58
C PRO A 715 12.93 3.47 7.91
N ASP A 716 13.25 4.41 7.03
CA ASP A 716 14.31 5.41 7.18
C ASP A 716 13.84 6.70 7.89
N MET A 717 12.52 6.87 8.02
CA MET A 717 11.87 7.97 8.72
C MET A 717 10.72 7.46 9.59
N LEU A 718 10.41 8.20 10.66
CA LEU A 718 9.29 7.91 11.56
C LEU A 718 8.01 8.45 10.93
N ILE A 719 7.12 7.56 10.50
CA ILE A 719 5.88 7.92 9.81
C ILE A 719 4.64 7.69 10.68
N GLY A 720 3.67 8.59 10.55
CA GLY A 720 2.31 8.42 11.07
C GLY A 720 1.28 9.10 10.18
N ARG A 721 0.01 8.75 10.36
CA ARG A 721 -1.13 9.25 9.58
C ARG A 721 -2.22 9.80 10.49
N LEU A 722 -2.69 11.01 10.20
CA LEU A 722 -4.00 11.48 10.63
C LEU A 722 -4.99 11.21 9.51
N SER A 723 -5.66 10.06 9.57
CA SER A 723 -6.74 9.75 8.63
C SER A 723 -7.94 10.59 9.05
N VAL A 724 -8.24 11.64 8.30
CA VAL A 724 -9.29 12.63 8.59
C VAL A 724 -10.00 13.00 7.30
N THR A 725 -11.30 13.27 7.39
CA THR A 725 -12.15 13.53 6.22
C THR A 725 -12.70 14.96 6.19
N SER A 726 -12.45 15.75 7.24
CA SER A 726 -12.91 17.14 7.31
C SER A 726 -11.97 18.05 8.13
N ALA A 727 -12.07 19.35 7.90
CA ALA A 727 -11.33 20.35 8.68
C ALA A 727 -11.69 20.31 10.18
N ALA A 728 -12.95 19.99 10.53
CA ALA A 728 -13.39 19.90 11.92
C ALA A 728 -12.81 18.68 12.65
N GLU A 729 -12.77 17.52 11.98
CA GLU A 729 -12.08 16.33 12.48
C GLU A 729 -10.58 16.60 12.65
N THR A 730 -9.96 17.25 11.66
CA THR A 730 -8.55 17.64 11.72
C THR A 730 -8.26 18.50 12.94
N ALA A 731 -9.07 19.54 13.18
CA ALA A 731 -8.93 20.39 14.35
C ALA A 731 -9.08 19.61 15.66
N THR A 732 -10.06 18.69 15.74
CA THR A 732 -10.30 17.84 16.91
C THR A 732 -9.08 16.96 17.23
N VAL A 733 -8.50 16.30 16.23
CA VAL A 733 -7.33 15.43 16.41
C VAL A 733 -6.10 16.25 16.85
N ILE A 734 -5.89 17.42 16.25
CA ILE A 734 -4.78 18.32 16.63
C ILE A 734 -4.93 18.83 18.06
N ASP A 735 -6.15 19.20 18.47
CA ASP A 735 -6.43 19.65 19.83
C ASP A 735 -6.10 18.56 20.84
N LYS A 736 -6.45 17.30 20.54
CA LYS A 736 -6.10 16.14 21.37
C LYS A 736 -4.59 15.94 21.50
N ILE A 737 -3.84 16.03 20.40
CA ILE A 737 -2.37 15.90 20.39
C ILE A 737 -1.74 16.98 21.28
N ILE A 738 -2.09 18.25 21.06
CA ILE A 738 -1.51 19.37 21.81
C ILE A 738 -1.91 19.30 23.29
N ALA A 739 -3.18 18.99 23.60
CA ALA A 739 -3.65 18.83 24.98
C ALA A 739 -2.88 17.71 25.70
N TYR A 740 -2.67 16.58 25.03
CA TYR A 740 -1.95 15.43 25.59
C TYR A 740 -0.51 15.76 26.03
N GLU A 741 0.20 16.57 25.24
CA GLU A 741 1.60 16.92 25.53
C GLU A 741 1.75 18.13 26.46
N THR A 742 0.74 19.01 26.51
CA THR A 742 0.78 20.22 27.34
C THR A 742 0.24 20.03 28.75
N GLN A 743 -0.58 19.00 28.99
CA GLN A 743 -0.98 18.63 30.36
C GLN A 743 0.23 18.16 31.19
N GLY A 744 0.11 18.13 32.53
CA GLY A 744 1.10 17.46 33.38
C GLY A 744 1.10 15.94 33.18
N ILE A 745 1.74 15.18 34.09
CA ILE A 745 1.61 13.71 34.12
C ILE A 745 0.62 13.31 35.22
N PRO A 746 -0.69 13.25 34.91
CA PRO A 746 -1.71 12.89 35.89
C PRO A 746 -1.66 11.39 36.25
N PRO A 747 -2.24 10.97 37.39
CA PRO A 747 -2.20 9.57 37.83
C PRO A 747 -2.76 8.57 36.81
N TRP A 748 -3.78 8.94 36.02
CA TRP A 748 -4.36 8.07 34.99
C TRP A 748 -3.35 7.72 33.88
N PHE A 749 -2.36 8.58 33.63
CA PHE A 749 -1.33 8.39 32.61
C PHE A 749 -0.46 7.16 32.87
N ARG A 750 -0.33 6.75 34.14
CA ARG A 750 0.41 5.54 34.53
C ARG A 750 -0.42 4.26 34.38
N ARG A 751 -1.74 4.36 34.19
CA ARG A 751 -2.58 3.16 34.06
C ARG A 751 -2.39 2.58 32.67
N GLN A 752 -2.23 1.27 32.61
CA GLN A 752 -2.27 0.52 31.37
C GLN A 752 -3.38 -0.51 31.42
N MET A 753 -4.16 -0.61 30.34
CA MET A 753 -5.13 -1.68 30.17
C MET A 753 -4.50 -2.76 29.29
N ILE A 754 -4.45 -3.99 29.78
CA ILE A 754 -4.09 -5.18 29.01
C ILE A 754 -5.37 -5.97 28.78
N VAL A 755 -5.82 -6.01 27.53
CA VAL A 755 -7.08 -6.62 27.12
C VAL A 755 -6.74 -7.85 26.26
N ALA A 756 -7.35 -8.99 26.55
CA ALA A 756 -7.10 -10.22 25.79
C ALA A 756 -8.40 -10.96 25.46
N ASP A 757 -8.49 -11.43 24.22
CA ASP A 757 -9.48 -12.40 23.76
C ASP A 757 -9.22 -13.80 24.37
N ASN A 758 -10.15 -14.74 24.22
CA ASN A 758 -9.99 -16.11 24.68
C ASN A 758 -8.98 -16.91 23.84
N PRO A 759 -8.21 -17.83 24.44
CA PRO A 759 -7.32 -18.72 23.70
C PRO A 759 -8.08 -19.60 22.69
N ASP A 760 -7.50 -19.82 21.52
CA ASP A 760 -8.04 -20.69 20.48
C ASP A 760 -6.94 -21.29 19.59
N ALA A 761 -7.31 -21.76 18.38
CA ALA A 761 -6.37 -22.34 17.43
C ALA A 761 -5.36 -21.32 16.83
N ALA A 762 -5.67 -20.02 16.86
CA ALA A 762 -4.80 -18.97 16.35
C ALA A 762 -3.74 -18.55 17.37
N GLY A 763 -4.00 -18.70 18.67
CA GLY A 763 -3.04 -18.36 19.71
C GLY A 763 -3.60 -18.42 21.13
N ASN A 764 -2.69 -18.29 22.11
CA ASN A 764 -3.05 -18.12 23.51
C ASN A 764 -2.90 -16.66 23.92
N PHE A 765 -3.91 -15.85 23.61
CA PHE A 765 -3.89 -14.40 23.87
C PHE A 765 -3.81 -14.06 25.37
N HIS A 766 -4.29 -14.94 26.27
CA HIS A 766 -4.11 -14.76 27.72
C HIS A 766 -2.64 -14.79 28.11
N ALA A 767 -1.85 -15.68 27.51
CA ALA A 767 -0.43 -15.79 27.79
C ALA A 767 0.34 -14.55 27.29
N GLU A 768 0.00 -14.01 26.12
CA GLU A 768 0.56 -12.73 25.64
C GLU A 768 0.19 -11.57 26.56
N GLY A 769 -1.07 -11.49 26.97
CA GLY A 769 -1.51 -10.50 27.93
C GLY A 769 -0.75 -10.59 29.24
N ASP A 770 -0.51 -11.80 29.76
CA ASP A 770 0.24 -11.99 31.00
C ASP A 770 1.72 -11.60 30.85
N GLU A 771 2.35 -11.91 29.72
CA GLU A 771 3.70 -11.45 29.40
C GLU A 771 3.78 -9.92 29.32
N ALA A 772 2.86 -9.30 28.57
CA ALA A 772 2.75 -7.85 28.45
C ALA A 772 2.49 -7.18 29.80
N TYR A 773 1.64 -7.76 30.66
CA TYR A 773 1.38 -7.31 32.02
C TYR A 773 2.66 -7.31 32.87
N HIS A 774 3.46 -8.37 32.78
CA HIS A 774 4.73 -8.46 33.50
C HIS A 774 5.75 -7.46 32.98
N ALA A 775 5.89 -7.33 31.66
CA ALA A 775 6.77 -6.35 31.05
C ALA A 775 6.36 -4.92 31.49
N ALA A 776 5.08 -4.58 31.38
CA ALA A 776 4.52 -3.28 31.72
C ALA A 776 4.74 -2.85 33.18
N SER A 777 4.77 -3.80 34.12
CA SER A 777 4.83 -3.53 35.57
C SER A 777 6.07 -2.77 36.05
N THR A 778 7.04 -2.54 35.16
CA THR A 778 8.25 -1.74 35.39
C THR A 778 8.03 -0.23 35.20
N ALA A 779 7.05 0.18 34.37
CA ALA A 779 6.80 1.59 34.02
C ALA A 779 5.32 2.01 34.25
N PHE A 780 4.39 1.06 34.28
CA PHE A 780 2.95 1.30 34.39
C PHE A 780 2.34 0.64 35.63
N TRP A 781 1.07 0.98 35.87
CA TRP A 781 0.14 0.23 36.71
C TRP A 781 -0.80 -0.55 35.78
N PRO A 782 -0.37 -1.73 35.29
CA PRO A 782 -1.17 -2.52 34.36
C PRO A 782 -2.35 -3.17 35.08
N GLY A 783 -3.51 -3.22 34.40
CA GLY A 783 -4.67 -4.00 34.78
C GLY A 783 -5.03 -4.97 33.66
N ARG A 784 -5.46 -6.19 34.01
CA ARG A 784 -5.84 -7.24 33.05
C ARG A 784 -7.36 -7.30 32.89
N TYR A 785 -7.82 -7.55 31.67
CA TYR A 785 -9.23 -7.62 31.29
C TYR A 785 -9.41 -8.67 30.19
N TYR A 786 -9.65 -9.93 30.56
CA TYR A 786 -9.59 -11.06 29.63
C TYR A 786 -10.95 -11.69 29.40
N LEU A 787 -11.31 -11.94 28.14
CA LEU A 787 -12.46 -12.77 27.79
C LEU A 787 -12.11 -14.25 27.99
N SER A 788 -13.01 -15.04 28.57
CA SER A 788 -12.79 -16.47 28.77
C SER A 788 -14.05 -17.30 28.54
N ARG A 789 -13.96 -18.34 27.70
CA ARG A 789 -15.09 -19.23 27.41
C ARG A 789 -15.31 -20.22 28.56
N GLY A 790 -16.44 -20.10 29.24
CA GLY A 790 -16.96 -21.10 30.17
C GLY A 790 -16.38 -21.08 31.60
N GLN A 791 -15.22 -20.47 31.85
CA GLN A 791 -14.66 -20.35 33.21
C GLN A 791 -13.90 -19.03 33.40
N ALA A 792 -14.08 -18.38 34.56
CA ALA A 792 -13.29 -17.23 35.01
C ALA A 792 -12.55 -17.57 36.31
N PRO A 793 -11.44 -18.34 36.24
CA PRO A 793 -10.69 -18.75 37.44
C PRO A 793 -9.99 -17.59 38.15
N GLN A 794 -9.90 -16.42 37.50
CA GLN A 794 -9.23 -15.23 38.01
C GLN A 794 -10.19 -14.04 37.96
N PRO A 795 -10.07 -13.06 38.89
CA PRO A 795 -10.99 -11.92 38.97
C PRO A 795 -10.89 -10.95 37.79
N TYR A 796 -9.83 -11.07 36.97
CA TYR A 796 -9.63 -10.29 35.75
C TYR A 796 -10.17 -10.99 34.49
N MET A 797 -10.74 -12.19 34.63
CA MET A 797 -11.35 -12.95 33.53
C MET A 797 -12.87 -12.82 33.56
N TYR A 798 -13.47 -12.65 32.39
CA TYR A 798 -14.89 -12.40 32.19
C TYR A 798 -15.46 -13.45 31.24
N THR A 799 -16.54 -14.11 31.64
CA THR A 799 -17.25 -15.09 30.78
C THR A 799 -18.39 -14.47 29.97
N ASP A 800 -18.84 -13.28 30.36
CA ASP A 800 -19.87 -12.52 29.66
C ASP A 800 -19.21 -11.35 28.90
N PRO A 801 -19.24 -11.38 27.55
CA PRO A 801 -18.63 -10.32 26.74
C PRO A 801 -19.29 -8.95 26.94
N GLY A 802 -20.60 -8.89 27.24
CA GLY A 802 -21.32 -7.65 27.52
C GLY A 802 -20.91 -7.03 28.85
N VAL A 803 -20.60 -7.84 29.86
CA VAL A 803 -20.03 -7.35 31.13
C VAL A 803 -18.62 -6.81 30.90
N LEU A 804 -17.78 -7.55 30.18
CA LEU A 804 -16.42 -7.09 29.85
C LEU A 804 -16.46 -5.77 29.07
N LYS A 805 -17.31 -5.66 28.06
CA LYS A 805 -17.54 -4.44 27.27
C LYS A 805 -17.82 -3.22 28.15
N ASN A 806 -18.77 -3.33 29.08
CA ASN A 806 -19.10 -2.24 30.00
C ASN A 806 -17.90 -1.86 30.90
N VAL A 807 -17.11 -2.85 31.34
CA VAL A 807 -15.87 -2.59 32.09
C VAL A 807 -14.84 -1.87 31.23
N LEU A 808 -14.63 -2.29 29.98
CA LEU A 808 -13.68 -1.65 29.07
C LEU A 808 -14.05 -0.19 28.81
N VAL A 809 -15.31 0.12 28.50
CA VAL A 809 -15.80 1.50 28.32
C VAL A 809 -15.57 2.32 29.59
N SER A 810 -15.98 1.81 30.76
CA SER A 810 -15.78 2.50 32.03
C SER A 810 -14.29 2.78 32.34
N ARG A 811 -13.40 1.84 32.00
CA ARG A 811 -11.96 1.98 32.25
C ARG A 811 -11.28 2.95 31.29
N MET A 812 -11.76 3.01 30.05
CA MET A 812 -11.37 4.05 29.11
C MET A 812 -11.80 5.43 29.62
N ASP A 813 -13.06 5.58 30.07
CA ASP A 813 -13.60 6.82 30.64
C ASP A 813 -12.86 7.30 31.90
N ASP A 814 -12.45 6.36 32.77
CA ASP A 814 -11.59 6.63 33.94
C ASP A 814 -10.20 7.18 33.55
N GLY A 815 -9.78 6.96 32.31
CA GLY A 815 -8.48 7.35 31.76
C GLY A 815 -7.40 6.27 31.90
N ALA A 816 -6.68 6.04 30.81
CA ALA A 816 -5.48 5.21 30.73
C ALA A 816 -4.41 5.91 29.88
N GLY A 817 -3.13 5.70 30.19
CA GLY A 817 -2.03 6.17 29.34
C GLY A 817 -1.81 5.28 28.12
N MET A 818 -2.03 3.97 28.29
CA MET A 818 -1.88 2.98 27.23
C MET A 818 -2.95 1.89 27.33
N VAL A 819 -3.42 1.43 26.19
CA VAL A 819 -4.26 0.23 26.06
C VAL A 819 -3.59 -0.71 25.07
N THR A 820 -3.44 -1.97 25.45
CA THR A 820 -2.88 -3.00 24.57
C THR A 820 -3.89 -4.12 24.45
N TYR A 821 -4.29 -4.43 23.23
CA TYR A 821 -5.25 -5.48 22.92
C TYR A 821 -4.58 -6.65 22.19
N PHE A 822 -4.85 -7.87 22.64
CA PHE A 822 -4.43 -9.13 22.04
C PHE A 822 -5.65 -9.98 21.69
N GLY A 823 -5.80 -10.39 20.44
CA GLY A 823 -6.93 -11.23 20.06
C GLY A 823 -7.30 -11.15 18.60
N HIS A 824 -8.52 -11.59 18.29
CA HIS A 824 -9.12 -11.38 16.97
C HIS A 824 -9.77 -10.01 16.86
N SER A 825 -9.92 -9.51 15.65
CA SER A 825 -10.72 -8.33 15.36
C SER A 825 -11.19 -8.33 13.92
N SER A 826 -12.15 -7.46 13.65
CA SER A 826 -12.41 -6.93 12.32
C SER A 826 -12.09 -5.44 12.31
N TRP A 827 -12.26 -4.78 11.18
CA TRP A 827 -12.22 -3.31 11.11
C TRP A 827 -13.36 -2.62 11.89
N LEU A 828 -14.30 -3.35 12.53
CA LEU A 828 -15.43 -2.81 13.30
C LEU A 828 -15.40 -3.15 14.80
N GLN A 829 -14.66 -4.18 15.24
CA GLN A 829 -14.72 -4.64 16.63
C GLN A 829 -13.53 -5.48 17.07
N TRP A 830 -13.34 -5.59 18.38
CA TRP A 830 -12.50 -6.57 19.06
C TRP A 830 -13.29 -7.85 19.41
N ALA A 831 -12.63 -8.99 19.21
CA ALA A 831 -13.11 -10.36 19.38
C ALA A 831 -14.31 -10.73 18.49
N VAL A 832 -14.51 -12.02 18.26
CA VAL A 832 -15.73 -12.50 17.57
C VAL A 832 -16.97 -12.24 18.44
N GLU A 833 -16.80 -12.30 19.75
CA GLU A 833 -17.80 -12.08 20.79
C GLU A 833 -18.17 -10.61 20.98
N ASP A 834 -17.58 -9.70 20.20
CA ASP A 834 -17.85 -8.25 20.23
C ASP A 834 -17.68 -7.67 21.64
N ILE A 835 -16.44 -7.63 22.14
CA ILE A 835 -16.14 -7.09 23.48
C ILE A 835 -15.91 -5.57 23.48
N PHE A 836 -15.72 -4.97 22.30
CA PHE A 836 -15.58 -3.51 22.12
C PHE A 836 -15.72 -3.17 20.62
N ASN A 837 -16.63 -2.26 20.25
CA ASN A 837 -16.94 -1.94 18.85
C ASN A 837 -17.10 -0.43 18.57
N MET A 838 -17.45 -0.10 17.32
CA MET A 838 -17.70 1.28 16.85
C MET A 838 -18.75 2.04 17.66
N GLU A 839 -19.82 1.39 18.12
CA GLU A 839 -20.85 2.02 18.94
C GLU A 839 -20.31 2.36 20.33
N ASP A 840 -19.45 1.52 20.88
CA ASP A 840 -18.79 1.75 22.17
C ASP A 840 -17.79 2.93 22.07
N ILE A 841 -17.01 3.01 20.98
CA ILE A 841 -16.16 4.17 20.68
C ILE A 841 -16.99 5.45 20.62
N ALA A 842 -18.16 5.39 19.99
CA ALA A 842 -19.09 6.52 19.88
C ALA A 842 -19.74 6.90 21.23
N ARG A 843 -19.53 6.13 22.30
CA ARG A 843 -20.00 6.43 23.66
C ARG A 843 -18.92 6.90 24.61
N LEU A 844 -17.64 6.76 24.26
CA LEU A 844 -16.53 7.22 25.09
C LEU A 844 -16.63 8.71 25.41
N ASP A 845 -16.40 9.04 26.69
CA ASP A 845 -16.37 10.39 27.25
C ASP A 845 -15.14 10.61 28.15
N ASN A 846 -14.02 9.96 27.81
CA ASN A 846 -12.76 10.08 28.53
C ASN A 846 -12.09 11.47 28.40
N ARG A 847 -12.67 12.42 27.64
CA ARG A 847 -12.20 13.81 27.48
C ARG A 847 -10.70 13.85 27.14
N ASP A 848 -9.91 14.56 27.93
CA ASP A 848 -8.46 14.72 27.75
C ASP A 848 -7.64 13.53 28.33
N ARG A 849 -8.30 12.50 28.86
CA ARG A 849 -7.68 11.27 29.40
C ARG A 849 -7.48 10.23 28.31
N LEU A 850 -6.67 10.60 27.33
CA LEU A 850 -6.53 9.88 26.06
C LEU A 850 -5.40 8.85 26.13
N PRO A 851 -5.67 7.54 25.91
CA PRO A 851 -4.63 6.54 25.79
C PRO A 851 -3.97 6.57 24.41
N VAL A 852 -2.76 6.03 24.35
CA VAL A 852 -2.21 5.40 23.13
C VAL A 852 -2.75 3.96 23.07
N VAL A 853 -3.34 3.56 21.94
CA VAL A 853 -3.90 2.22 21.75
C VAL A 853 -2.97 1.38 20.86
N VAL A 854 -2.54 0.23 21.35
CA VAL A 854 -1.62 -0.70 20.68
C VAL A 854 -2.40 -1.97 20.34
N GLN A 855 -2.61 -2.20 19.05
CA GLN A 855 -3.52 -3.22 18.53
C GLN A 855 -2.72 -4.42 18.03
N MET A 856 -2.53 -5.44 18.87
CA MET A 856 -1.84 -6.68 18.49
C MET A 856 -2.83 -7.65 17.84
N THR A 857 -3.45 -7.20 16.74
CA THR A 857 -4.57 -7.85 16.06
C THR A 857 -4.70 -7.45 14.58
N CYS A 858 -5.68 -8.01 13.86
CA CYS A 858 -5.86 -7.83 12.41
C CYS A 858 -6.81 -6.66 12.06
N PHE A 859 -6.61 -6.01 10.92
CA PHE A 859 -7.59 -5.09 10.28
C PHE A 859 -8.12 -3.87 11.05
N THR A 860 -7.76 -3.60 12.31
CA THR A 860 -8.27 -2.40 13.01
C THR A 860 -7.86 -1.11 12.32
N GLY A 861 -6.75 -1.14 11.58
CA GLY A 861 -6.20 -0.07 10.76
C GLY A 861 -6.45 -0.24 9.26
N PHE A 862 -7.50 -0.95 8.83
CA PHE A 862 -7.88 -1.11 7.42
C PHE A 862 -8.45 0.18 6.79
N PHE A 863 -7.76 1.31 6.98
CA PHE A 863 -8.26 2.67 6.69
C PHE A 863 -8.64 2.92 5.23
N HIS A 864 -8.16 2.07 4.31
CA HIS A 864 -8.47 2.15 2.89
C HIS A 864 -9.83 1.54 2.52
N HIS A 865 -10.66 1.16 3.50
CA HIS A 865 -12.04 0.69 3.29
C HIS A 865 -12.95 1.84 2.78
N PRO A 866 -13.60 1.72 1.61
CA PRO A 866 -14.37 2.82 1.02
C PRO A 866 -15.74 3.05 1.69
N GLN A 867 -16.32 2.01 2.31
CA GLN A 867 -17.70 2.10 2.80
C GLN A 867 -17.85 2.80 4.16
N TYR A 868 -16.90 2.61 5.08
CA TYR A 868 -17.03 3.01 6.48
C TYR A 868 -15.67 3.36 7.07
N PRO A 869 -15.60 4.31 8.04
CA PRO A 869 -14.40 4.49 8.84
C PRO A 869 -14.12 3.21 9.64
N THR A 870 -12.84 2.92 9.84
CA THR A 870 -12.40 1.75 10.60
C THR A 870 -12.23 2.03 12.09
N PHE A 871 -11.94 0.97 12.85
CA PHE A 871 -11.82 1.00 14.30
C PHE A 871 -10.80 2.02 14.81
N ASP A 872 -9.57 1.96 14.30
CA ASP A 872 -8.48 2.85 14.74
C ASP A 872 -8.72 4.30 14.30
N GLU A 873 -9.30 4.50 13.11
CA GLU A 873 -9.73 5.81 12.64
C GLU A 873 -10.78 6.41 13.55
N SER A 874 -11.78 5.63 13.94
CA SER A 874 -12.87 6.10 14.80
C SER A 874 -12.40 6.42 16.22
N LEU A 875 -11.48 5.62 16.77
CA LEU A 875 -10.83 5.91 18.05
C LEU A 875 -10.08 7.25 18.02
N VAL A 876 -9.30 7.50 16.96
CA VAL A 876 -8.50 8.71 16.83
C VAL A 876 -9.34 9.92 16.43
N ARG A 877 -10.41 9.75 15.65
CA ARG A 877 -11.33 10.84 15.24
C ARG A 877 -12.34 11.24 16.32
N ARG A 878 -12.59 10.37 17.31
CA ARG A 878 -13.61 10.61 18.36
C ARG A 878 -13.44 11.99 19.02
N ALA A 879 -14.45 12.83 18.87
CA ALA A 879 -14.57 14.10 19.59
C ALA A 879 -14.95 13.84 21.05
N GLY A 880 -14.37 14.60 21.99
CA GLY A 880 -14.66 14.48 23.41
C GLY A 880 -14.10 13.20 24.09
N GLY A 881 -13.27 12.42 23.40
CA GLY A 881 -12.67 11.21 23.95
C GLY A 881 -11.91 10.38 22.92
N GLY A 882 -11.96 9.06 23.08
CA GLY A 882 -11.26 8.10 22.23
C GLY A 882 -9.78 8.00 22.60
N ALA A 883 -8.92 7.96 21.59
CA ALA A 883 -7.48 7.84 21.73
C ALA A 883 -6.75 9.10 21.24
N VAL A 884 -5.52 9.31 21.71
CA VAL A 884 -4.60 10.30 21.12
C VAL A 884 -3.89 9.74 19.89
N ALA A 885 -3.67 8.42 19.87
CA ALA A 885 -3.10 7.68 18.76
C ALA A 885 -3.45 6.19 18.87
N ALA A 886 -3.44 5.50 17.74
CA ALA A 886 -3.57 4.05 17.64
C ALA A 886 -2.48 3.46 16.73
N TRP A 887 -1.98 2.27 17.03
CA TRP A 887 -1.04 1.55 16.18
C TRP A 887 -1.59 0.16 15.90
N GLY A 888 -2.00 -0.09 14.65
CA GLY A 888 -2.72 -1.29 14.26
C GLY A 888 -2.53 -1.68 12.80
N SER A 889 -3.02 -2.88 12.46
CA SER A 889 -2.77 -3.52 11.16
C SER A 889 -3.82 -3.15 10.12
N SER A 890 -3.37 -2.86 8.90
CA SER A 890 -4.19 -2.81 7.68
C SER A 890 -4.42 -4.21 7.08
N GLY A 891 -3.73 -5.24 7.57
CA GLY A 891 -3.83 -6.60 7.02
C GLY A 891 -4.22 -7.63 8.07
N LEU A 892 -3.97 -8.88 7.73
CA LEU A 892 -3.89 -9.98 8.68
C LEU A 892 -2.68 -9.76 9.60
N GLY A 893 -2.65 -10.56 10.66
CA GLY A 893 -1.63 -10.50 11.68
C GLY A 893 -1.26 -11.89 12.14
N SER A 894 -0.09 -12.01 12.76
CA SER A 894 0.38 -13.27 13.34
C SER A 894 0.68 -13.07 14.81
N PHE A 895 0.18 -14.01 15.64
CA PHE A 895 0.43 -14.03 17.09
C PHE A 895 1.93 -13.85 17.41
N GLN A 896 2.79 -14.63 16.77
CA GLN A 896 4.24 -14.59 17.03
C GLN A 896 4.88 -13.26 16.63
N GLY A 897 4.45 -12.66 15.52
CA GLY A 897 4.95 -11.37 15.07
C GLY A 897 4.46 -10.22 15.97
N HIS A 898 3.20 -10.26 16.41
CA HIS A 898 2.65 -9.31 17.37
C HIS A 898 3.42 -9.28 18.69
N THR A 899 3.81 -10.45 19.21
CA THR A 899 4.66 -10.53 20.40
C THR A 899 5.95 -9.72 20.25
N ARG A 900 6.58 -9.77 19.07
CA ARG A 900 7.81 -9.01 18.78
C ARG A 900 7.53 -7.51 18.63
N LEU A 901 6.45 -7.15 17.96
CA LEU A 901 6.04 -5.76 17.78
C LEU A 901 5.85 -5.05 19.12
N TYR A 902 5.01 -5.58 20.01
CA TYR A 902 4.73 -4.89 21.28
C TYR A 902 5.95 -4.87 22.21
N ASN A 903 6.76 -5.94 22.23
CA ASN A 903 7.98 -5.98 23.04
C ASN A 903 8.99 -4.93 22.56
N GLY A 904 9.27 -4.86 21.25
CA GLY A 904 10.14 -3.83 20.68
C GLY A 904 9.61 -2.42 20.91
N PHE A 905 8.28 -2.24 20.83
CA PHE A 905 7.62 -0.98 21.14
C PHE A 905 7.82 -0.57 22.60
N TYR A 906 7.57 -1.46 23.57
CA TYR A 906 7.79 -1.19 24.99
C TYR A 906 9.26 -0.93 25.31
N THR A 907 10.18 -1.70 24.74
CA THR A 907 11.63 -1.52 24.94
C THR A 907 12.08 -0.14 24.46
N SER A 908 11.64 0.28 23.27
CA SER A 908 11.94 1.61 22.74
C SER A 908 11.35 2.72 23.63
N LEU A 909 10.11 2.56 24.09
CA LEU A 909 9.49 3.53 25.00
C LEU A 909 10.18 3.61 26.37
N ARG A 910 10.78 2.52 26.88
CA ARG A 910 11.55 2.51 28.14
C ARG A 910 12.94 3.13 28.01
N ALA A 911 13.54 3.08 26.83
CA ALA A 911 14.91 3.52 26.61
C ALA A 911 15.09 5.04 26.70
N GLY A 912 14.04 5.85 26.51
CA GLY A 912 14.15 7.30 26.54
C GLY A 912 13.86 7.93 27.91
N HIS A 913 14.65 8.96 28.24
CA HIS A 913 14.46 9.84 29.39
C HIS A 913 13.90 11.20 28.91
N GLY A 914 12.82 11.72 29.50
CA GLY A 914 12.20 12.99 29.09
C GLY A 914 11.06 12.87 28.06
N GLY A 915 10.45 11.68 27.96
CA GLY A 915 9.44 11.29 26.97
C GLY A 915 10.01 10.81 25.64
N VAL A 916 9.38 9.78 25.06
CA VAL A 916 9.79 9.15 23.78
C VAL A 916 8.80 9.51 22.69
N ALA A 917 9.30 9.80 21.48
CA ALA A 917 8.42 10.01 20.33
C ALA A 917 7.67 8.72 19.99
N LEU A 918 6.36 8.79 19.75
CA LEU A 918 5.54 7.61 19.49
C LEU A 918 6.01 6.83 18.25
N GLY A 919 6.47 7.54 17.22
CA GLY A 919 7.07 6.92 16.03
C GLY A 919 8.32 6.11 16.34
N ALA A 920 9.12 6.51 17.34
CA ALA A 920 10.27 5.74 17.80
C ALA A 920 9.86 4.43 18.49
N GLY A 921 8.71 4.41 19.19
CA GLY A 921 8.10 3.19 19.69
C GLY A 921 7.74 2.24 18.55
N ALA A 922 7.01 2.73 17.54
CA ALA A 922 6.63 1.94 16.37
C ALA A 922 7.86 1.39 15.62
N LEU A 923 8.91 2.20 15.45
CA LEU A 923 10.19 1.76 14.88
C LEU A 923 10.82 0.62 15.69
N GLY A 924 10.86 0.72 17.02
CA GLY A 924 11.40 -0.33 17.88
C GLY A 924 10.69 -1.67 17.71
N GLY A 925 9.36 -1.65 17.59
CA GLY A 925 8.57 -2.85 17.29
C GLY A 925 8.90 -3.44 15.91
N LYS A 926 8.96 -2.59 14.88
CA LYS A 926 9.33 -2.99 13.52
C LYS A 926 10.75 -3.57 13.44
N LEU A 927 11.72 -2.97 14.13
CA LEU A 927 13.11 -3.48 14.21
C LEU A 927 13.18 -4.83 14.92
N ALA A 928 12.36 -5.07 15.95
CA ALA A 928 12.31 -6.36 16.65
C ALA A 928 11.75 -7.49 15.77
N VAL A 929 10.77 -7.19 14.91
CA VAL A 929 10.29 -8.13 13.88
C VAL A 929 11.37 -8.34 12.81
N TRP A 930 11.95 -7.26 12.28
CA TRP A 930 12.99 -7.34 11.25
C TRP A 930 14.20 -8.16 11.69
N ALA A 931 14.71 -7.92 12.90
CA ALA A 931 15.84 -8.65 13.48
C ALA A 931 15.59 -10.16 13.58
N SER A 932 14.33 -10.58 13.61
CA SER A 932 13.97 -11.99 13.58
C SER A 932 14.09 -12.56 12.16
N GLY A 933 13.70 -11.82 11.12
CA GLY A 933 13.64 -12.37 9.76
C GLY A 933 12.37 -13.19 9.47
N TRP A 934 11.40 -13.19 10.39
CA TRP A 934 10.07 -13.82 10.23
C TRP A 934 8.96 -12.79 10.44
N HIS A 935 7.80 -13.02 9.81
CA HIS A 935 6.63 -12.13 9.88
C HIS A 935 6.94 -10.70 9.41
N LEU A 936 7.81 -10.57 8.39
CA LEU A 936 8.29 -9.28 7.88
C LEU A 936 7.18 -8.44 7.25
N ASP A 937 6.06 -9.06 6.87
CA ASP A 937 4.83 -8.40 6.42
C ASP A 937 4.31 -7.38 7.44
N LEU A 938 4.51 -7.64 8.74
CA LEU A 938 4.06 -6.76 9.80
C LEU A 938 4.78 -5.41 9.85
N LEU A 939 5.95 -5.27 9.20
CA LEU A 939 6.58 -3.96 9.03
C LEU A 939 5.72 -3.05 8.15
N ASP A 940 5.05 -3.62 7.16
CA ASP A 940 4.28 -2.92 6.15
C ASP A 940 2.81 -2.77 6.52
N THR A 941 2.20 -3.79 7.15
CA THR A 941 0.77 -3.73 7.51
C THR A 941 0.48 -2.87 8.74
N PHE A 942 1.43 -2.69 9.66
CA PHE A 942 1.22 -1.87 10.86
C PHE A 942 1.42 -0.37 10.62
N THR A 943 0.32 0.38 10.73
CA THR A 943 0.25 1.83 10.53
C THR A 943 0.02 2.56 11.84
N LEU A 944 0.80 3.63 12.07
CA LEU A 944 0.61 4.52 13.22
C LEU A 944 -0.43 5.60 12.87
N PHE A 945 -1.62 5.50 13.44
CA PHE A 945 -2.66 6.52 13.38
C PHE A 945 -2.40 7.56 14.47
N GLY A 946 -1.74 8.67 14.12
CA GLY A 946 -1.33 9.71 15.06
C GLY A 946 -0.11 10.47 14.59
N ASP A 947 0.30 11.45 15.40
CA ASP A 947 1.53 12.22 15.17
C ASP A 947 2.77 11.39 15.59
N PRO A 948 3.70 11.04 14.67
CA PRO A 948 4.89 10.26 15.02
C PRO A 948 5.84 11.01 15.96
N ALA A 949 5.75 12.35 16.04
CA ALA A 949 6.52 13.17 16.96
C ALA A 949 5.83 13.36 18.33
N LEU A 950 4.62 12.80 18.53
CA LEU A 950 3.92 12.83 19.82
C LEU A 950 4.82 12.26 20.91
N ARG A 951 5.12 13.04 21.94
CA ARG A 951 5.94 12.62 23.07
C ARG A 951 5.11 11.91 24.12
N VAL A 952 5.48 10.67 24.36
CA VAL A 952 4.87 9.82 25.35
C VAL A 952 5.76 9.77 26.59
N ARG A 953 5.28 10.36 27.69
CA ARG A 953 6.08 10.64 28.91
C ARG A 953 5.98 9.57 29.99
N PHE A 954 6.05 8.30 29.59
CA PHE A 954 5.84 7.19 30.54
C PHE A 954 6.97 7.04 31.57
N ASN A 955 8.20 7.49 31.26
CA ASN A 955 9.37 7.37 32.14
C ASN A 955 9.71 8.65 32.93
N ASP A 956 8.93 9.72 32.78
CA ASP A 956 9.25 11.04 33.35
C ASP A 956 8.83 11.18 34.82
N VAL A 957 8.32 10.10 35.42
CA VAL A 957 7.92 10.10 36.80
C VAL A 957 8.97 9.36 37.63
N PRO A 958 9.60 10.02 38.63
CA PRO A 958 10.67 9.42 39.41
C PRO A 958 10.28 8.05 39.96
N ASP A 959 11.20 7.09 39.90
CA ASP A 959 11.07 5.86 40.67
C ASP A 959 11.15 6.21 42.17
N LEU A 960 9.98 6.46 42.77
CA LEU A 960 9.86 6.80 44.19
C LEU A 960 10.32 5.65 45.11
N ARG A 961 10.67 4.47 44.56
CA ARG A 961 11.29 3.37 45.32
C ARG A 961 12.76 3.63 45.64
N HIS A 962 13.42 4.57 44.94
CA HIS A 962 14.82 4.91 45.14
C HIS A 962 15.02 6.43 45.28
N ILE A 963 14.60 7.00 46.42
CA ILE A 963 15.01 8.36 46.79
C ILE A 963 16.39 8.29 47.43
N TYR A 964 17.43 8.70 46.71
CA TYR A 964 18.75 8.93 47.29
C TYR A 964 18.75 10.30 47.99
N LEU A 965 18.56 10.30 49.31
CA LEU A 965 18.80 11.47 50.14
C LEU A 965 20.30 11.61 50.39
N PRO A 966 20.95 12.72 50.00
CA PRO A 966 22.35 12.96 50.35
C PRO A 966 22.46 13.10 51.88
N VAL A 967 23.19 12.18 52.52
CA VAL A 967 23.57 12.31 53.92
C VAL A 967 24.67 13.36 54.00
N THR A 968 24.34 14.55 54.47
CA THR A 968 25.36 15.56 54.82
C THR A 968 25.82 15.31 56.24
N HIS A 969 27.06 14.83 56.42
CA HIS A 969 27.72 14.89 57.71
C HIS A 969 28.10 16.35 57.98
N ARG A 970 27.46 16.99 58.97
CA ARG A 970 28.02 18.19 59.58
C ARG A 970 29.24 17.77 60.39
N GLN A 971 30.39 18.33 60.04
CA GLN A 971 31.65 18.20 60.80
C GLN A 971 31.54 18.82 62.18
#